data_AF-A0A6J1BX59-F1
#
_entry.id   AF-A0A6J1BX59-F1
#
_cell.length_a   1.000
_cell.length_b   1.000
_cell.length_c   1.000
_cell.angle_alpha   90.00
_cell.angle_beta   90.00
_cell.angle_gamma   90.00
#
_symmetry.space_group_name_H-M   'P 1'
#
loop_
_entity.id
_entity.type
_entity.pdbx_description
1 polymer ?
#
loop_
_entity_poly.entity_id
_entity_poly.type
_entity_poly.pdbx_seq_one_letter_code
_entity_poly.pdbx_strand_id
1 'polypeptide(L)'
;MAAPKPRTSRSKSLRDAPDSEKMDGAYSWDALEWTKIEHVSRSVSRVKLDCLLEAEEVIAEGYGVVLVNTDEAGTLFVTNFRLLFLSEGTMDVIALGTIPLATIEKFNKIVVKMNSVSRQSEKSPARRLLQVIGKDMRIIVFGFRPRTKQRRKVYDGLLSCMKPARIWDLYAFKSGPFKYSNTDPKVRLLNEYFRLLGKSSLWASMSMIEDGSFTLSNELWRITNINSSYALCQSYPFALVVPKHISDEEMLQASTFRARCRLPVVSWCNPGTGAVLARSSQPLVGLMMNMRSNTDEKLVAGLCSHLAGAHGSPRRKLYIADARPRKNALANGAMGGGSESSSNYFQSEIVFFGIDNIHAMRESLTRLREYLDTHGAKSSDGMSSYLRHGGWTWGGGNLSSMSASVSTLGDSGWLIHVQSVLAGSAWIAARVALEDATVLVHCSDGWDRTTQLVSLASLLLDPYYRTFTGFQALIEKDWLAFGHPFSDRAGMPTVSGSGNLQLARQSSTGSFSSSPMRQPPGSFTSPASSPPHPQTSNNCSPIFLQWVDCVSQLLRMYPFAFEFSSAFLVDLLDCMLSCRFGNFLCNCEKERQQCAISEVCGCLWAYLADLRASEGSSHVHYNLFYDPTIPTKHDGALLPPAAALAPTLWPQFHLRWACPSESQAGELEVRCRKMAIKFSELQKVST
;
A
#
# COMPACT_ATOMS: atom_id res chain seq x y z
N MET A 1 -51.10 -16.97 69.89
CA MET A 1 -49.79 -17.43 70.40
C MET A 1 -48.74 -16.94 69.42
N ALA A 2 -48.28 -15.69 69.54
CA ALA A 2 -47.18 -15.19 70.39
C ALA A 2 -45.81 -15.58 69.77
N ALA A 3 -45.05 -14.64 69.19
CA ALA A 3 -44.21 -13.70 69.94
C ALA A 3 -44.22 -12.25 69.35
N PRO A 4 -43.73 -11.24 70.10
CA PRO A 4 -44.30 -9.89 70.11
C PRO A 4 -43.48 -8.81 69.38
N LYS A 5 -44.16 -7.72 68.99
CA LYS A 5 -43.58 -6.40 68.64
C LYS A 5 -43.14 -5.66 69.93
N PRO A 6 -42.16 -4.73 69.86
CA PRO A 6 -42.48 -3.31 70.12
C PRO A 6 -41.58 -2.35 69.28
N ARG A 7 -41.77 -1.04 69.13
CA ARG A 7 -42.72 -0.01 69.60
C ARG A 7 -42.44 1.27 68.76
N THR A 8 -43.51 1.98 68.38
CA THR A 8 -43.80 3.44 68.49
C THR A 8 -42.60 4.42 68.63
N SER A 9 -42.50 5.62 68.01
CA SER A 9 -43.49 6.69 67.81
C SER A 9 -42.89 7.91 67.05
N ARG A 10 -43.77 8.70 66.40
CA ARG A 10 -43.70 10.13 65.98
C ARG A 10 -42.43 10.96 66.35
N SER A 11 -41.85 11.68 65.38
CA SER A 11 -42.07 13.15 65.16
C SER A 11 -41.09 13.75 64.12
N LYS A 12 -41.54 14.81 63.45
CA LYS A 12 -40.87 15.59 62.38
C LYS A 12 -39.52 16.21 62.78
N SER A 13 -38.57 16.24 61.83
CA SER A 13 -38.05 17.47 61.17
C SER A 13 -36.62 17.26 60.66
N LEU A 14 -36.41 17.32 59.34
CA LEU A 14 -35.49 18.28 58.68
C LEU A 14 -35.42 18.01 57.17
N ARG A 15 -35.35 19.14 56.47
CA ARG A 15 -35.36 19.36 55.02
C ARG A 15 -34.18 18.71 54.26
N ASP A 16 -34.47 18.50 52.98
CA ASP A 16 -33.58 18.50 51.80
C ASP A 16 -32.53 17.38 51.63
N ALA A 17 -32.83 16.48 50.69
CA ALA A 17 -31.84 15.82 49.83
C ALA A 17 -32.50 15.58 48.45
N PRO A 18 -32.01 16.18 47.35
CA PRO A 18 -32.52 15.96 46.01
C PRO A 18 -31.88 14.73 45.36
N ASP A 19 -32.59 14.18 44.38
CA ASP A 19 -32.23 13.06 43.52
C ASP A 19 -30.76 13.07 43.08
N SER A 20 -30.10 11.91 43.22
CA SER A 20 -28.71 11.71 42.81
C SER A 20 -28.58 11.68 41.28
N GLU A 21 -28.03 12.77 40.75
CA GLU A 21 -27.09 12.86 39.62
C GLU A 21 -27.33 11.95 38.42
N LYS A 22 -28.16 12.44 37.49
CA LYS A 22 -27.85 12.33 36.06
C LYS A 22 -26.48 12.99 35.83
N MET A 23 -25.46 12.21 35.46
CA MET A 23 -24.22 12.78 34.94
C MET A 23 -24.52 13.53 33.64
N ASP A 24 -24.50 14.86 33.72
CA ASP A 24 -24.47 15.75 32.57
C ASP A 24 -23.14 15.54 31.81
N GLY A 25 -23.21 14.77 30.73
CA GLY A 25 -22.13 14.55 29.77
C GLY A 25 -21.93 15.73 28.82
N ALA A 26 -21.71 16.92 29.38
CA ALA A 26 -21.43 18.15 28.63
C ALA A 26 -20.03 18.70 28.92
N TYR A 27 -19.00 17.85 28.85
CA TYR A 27 -17.64 18.33 28.61
C TYR A 27 -17.48 18.56 27.10
N SER A 28 -18.05 19.67 26.64
CA SER A 28 -17.80 20.24 25.32
C SER A 28 -16.42 20.90 25.33
N TRP A 29 -15.69 20.79 24.23
CA TRP A 29 -14.55 21.64 23.83
C TRP A 29 -14.71 23.15 24.09
N ASP A 30 -15.94 23.62 24.28
CA ASP A 30 -16.26 24.98 24.70
C ASP A 30 -15.82 25.30 26.15
N ALA A 31 -15.59 24.29 27.00
CA ALA A 31 -15.22 24.44 28.40
C ALA A 31 -13.71 24.56 28.65
N LEU A 32 -12.87 24.41 27.62
CA LEU A 32 -11.46 24.80 27.69
C LEU A 32 -11.38 26.33 27.72
N GLU A 33 -11.53 26.90 28.92
CA GLU A 33 -11.09 28.25 29.23
C GLU A 33 -9.60 28.35 28.92
N TRP A 34 -9.26 28.75 27.69
CA TRP A 34 -7.89 29.01 27.24
C TRP A 34 -7.13 30.00 28.14
N THR A 35 -7.85 30.70 29.02
CA THR A 35 -7.40 31.64 30.05
C THR A 35 -6.87 30.98 31.32
N LYS A 36 -7.10 29.68 31.58
CA LYS A 36 -6.56 28.96 32.75
C LYS A 36 -5.22 28.26 32.51
N ILE A 37 -4.69 28.31 31.29
CA ILE A 37 -3.36 27.76 31.01
C ILE A 37 -2.35 28.88 31.20
N GLU A 38 -1.75 28.92 32.39
CA GLU A 38 -0.68 29.86 32.73
C GLU A 38 0.41 29.88 31.66
N HIS A 39 1.03 31.05 31.52
CA HIS A 39 2.18 31.27 30.66
C HIS A 39 3.36 30.50 31.26
N VAL A 40 3.46 29.19 31.00
CA VAL A 40 4.67 28.43 31.28
C VAL A 40 5.72 28.93 30.29
N SER A 41 6.38 29.99 30.71
CA SER A 41 7.60 30.54 30.16
C SER A 41 8.74 29.60 30.54
N ARG A 42 8.61 28.32 30.24
CA ARG A 42 9.77 27.45 30.03
C ARG A 42 9.85 27.30 28.53
N SER A 43 10.81 27.99 27.93
CA SER A 43 11.43 27.41 26.75
C SER A 43 11.73 25.96 27.13
N VAL A 44 11.15 25.01 26.41
CA VAL A 44 11.46 23.60 26.62
C VAL A 44 12.95 23.50 26.29
N SER A 45 13.77 23.56 27.33
CA SER A 45 15.22 23.54 27.24
C SER A 45 15.62 22.21 26.63
N ARG A 46 15.93 22.19 25.32
CA ARG A 46 16.62 21.12 24.56
C ARG A 46 16.57 19.74 25.25
N VAL A 47 15.37 19.24 25.51
CA VAL A 47 15.19 17.83 25.85
C VAL A 47 15.53 17.11 24.56
N LYS A 48 16.61 16.33 24.55
CA LYS A 48 16.77 15.29 23.55
C LYS A 48 15.48 14.47 23.64
N LEU A 49 14.59 14.67 22.67
CA LEU A 49 13.39 13.88 22.56
C LEU A 49 13.86 12.46 22.25
N ASP A 50 13.91 11.61 23.28
CA ASP A 50 14.37 10.22 23.14
C ASP A 50 13.48 9.40 22.18
N CYS A 51 12.30 9.94 21.83
CA CYS A 51 11.40 9.38 20.83
C CYS A 51 11.75 9.72 19.38
N LEU A 52 12.73 10.61 19.13
CA LEU A 52 13.19 10.92 17.76
C LEU A 52 14.00 9.76 17.20
N LEU A 53 13.79 9.48 15.91
CA LEU A 53 14.59 8.51 15.18
C LEU A 53 16.00 9.06 14.92
N GLU A 54 16.92 8.16 14.56
CA GLU A 54 18.26 8.55 14.11
C GLU A 54 18.17 9.50 12.92
N ALA A 55 18.97 10.58 12.91
CA ALA A 55 18.92 11.66 11.91
C ALA A 55 17.55 12.39 11.81
N GLU A 56 16.60 12.15 12.72
CA GLU A 56 15.36 12.92 12.81
C GLU A 56 15.61 14.24 13.56
N GLU A 57 15.23 15.35 12.93
CA GLU A 57 15.49 16.71 13.41
C GLU A 57 14.19 17.52 13.47
N VAL A 58 14.01 18.30 14.54
CA VAL A 58 12.87 19.19 14.71
C VAL A 58 13.05 20.44 13.86
N ILE A 59 12.04 20.78 13.05
CA ILE A 59 12.01 21.91 12.12
C ILE A 59 11.09 23.02 12.62
N ALA A 60 9.95 22.66 13.18
CA ALA A 60 9.01 23.63 13.76
C ALA A 60 8.26 23.03 14.95
N GLU A 61 7.75 23.90 15.82
CA GLU A 61 7.03 23.52 17.04
C GLU A 61 5.80 24.39 17.28
N GLY A 62 4.77 23.80 17.87
CA GLY A 62 3.56 24.44 18.35
C GLY A 62 3.18 23.90 19.74
N TYR A 63 3.02 24.79 20.71
CA TYR A 63 2.71 24.52 22.11
C TYR A 63 1.24 24.80 22.47
N GLY A 64 0.64 23.98 23.32
CA GLY A 64 -0.77 24.12 23.68
C GLY A 64 -1.66 23.94 22.44
N VAL A 65 -1.24 23.02 21.57
CA VAL A 65 -1.99 22.53 20.42
C VAL A 65 -2.92 21.44 20.90
N VAL A 66 -4.08 21.37 20.29
CA VAL A 66 -5.15 20.50 20.70
C VAL A 66 -5.45 19.51 19.57
N LEU A 67 -5.43 18.21 19.84
CA LEU A 67 -5.87 17.18 18.92
C LEU A 67 -7.40 17.06 18.99
N VAL A 68 -8.09 17.66 18.02
CA VAL A 68 -9.56 17.78 18.01
C VAL A 68 -10.25 16.42 17.94
N ASN A 69 -9.60 15.42 17.34
CA ASN A 69 -10.16 14.07 17.25
C ASN A 69 -10.42 13.41 18.61
N THR A 70 -9.66 13.75 19.66
CA THR A 70 -9.70 13.02 20.95
C THR A 70 -9.77 13.90 22.21
N ASP A 71 -9.74 15.22 22.10
CA ASP A 71 -9.73 16.10 23.28
C ASP A 71 -8.45 16.05 24.11
N GLU A 72 -7.34 15.85 23.40
CA GLU A 72 -6.02 15.81 23.99
C GLU A 72 -5.23 17.08 23.66
N ALA A 73 -4.81 17.80 24.70
CA ALA A 73 -3.86 18.91 24.59
C ALA A 73 -2.42 18.38 24.55
N GLY A 74 -1.55 19.10 23.85
CA GLY A 74 -0.18 18.65 23.63
C GLY A 74 0.71 19.63 22.89
N THR A 75 1.89 19.14 22.53
CA THR A 75 2.87 19.85 21.73
C THR A 75 3.03 19.15 20.38
N LEU A 76 2.92 19.92 19.30
CA LEU A 76 3.06 19.44 17.93
C LEU A 76 4.42 19.85 17.37
N PHE A 77 5.21 18.87 16.98
CA PHE A 77 6.48 19.05 16.30
C PHE A 77 6.35 18.69 14.82
N VAL A 78 6.95 19.50 13.96
CA VAL A 78 7.26 19.14 12.57
C VAL A 78 8.72 18.74 12.56
N THR A 79 9.01 17.49 12.19
CA THR A 79 10.38 17.02 11.97
C THR A 79 10.68 16.92 10.48
N ASN A 80 11.91 16.58 10.12
CA ASN A 80 12.28 16.20 8.76
C ASN A 80 11.67 14.86 8.30
N PHE A 81 10.95 14.13 9.16
CA PHE A 81 10.35 12.82 8.85
C PHE A 81 8.83 12.77 9.07
N ARG A 82 8.31 13.38 10.14
CA ARG A 82 6.89 13.27 10.55
C ARG A 82 6.37 14.52 11.26
N LEU A 83 5.06 14.58 11.37
CA LEU A 83 4.42 15.27 12.48
C LEU A 83 4.49 14.38 13.71
N LEU A 84 4.92 14.94 14.83
CA LEU A 84 5.00 14.26 16.11
C LEU A 84 4.16 15.03 17.13
N PHE A 85 3.10 14.40 17.64
CA PHE A 85 2.23 15.00 18.64
C PHE A 85 2.44 14.31 19.99
N LEU A 86 2.84 15.09 20.98
CA LEU A 86 3.10 14.61 22.34
C LEU A 86 2.05 15.16 23.29
N SER A 87 1.55 14.31 24.18
CA SER A 87 0.61 14.71 25.23
C SER A 87 1.21 15.79 26.13
N GLU A 88 0.37 16.73 26.58
CA GLU A 88 0.75 17.69 27.61
C GLU A 88 0.93 16.96 28.95
N GLY A 89 2.01 17.27 29.69
CA GLY A 89 2.31 16.64 30.97
C GLY A 89 3.14 15.36 30.87
N THR A 90 2.63 14.28 30.25
CA THR A 90 3.35 12.99 30.20
C THR A 90 4.40 12.91 29.08
N MET A 91 4.28 13.74 28.04
CA MET A 91 5.16 13.74 26.86
C MET A 91 5.13 12.41 26.07
N ASP A 92 4.07 11.63 26.23
CA ASP A 92 3.87 10.39 25.49
C ASP A 92 3.49 10.67 24.04
N VAL A 93 3.94 9.80 23.13
CA VAL A 93 3.60 9.91 21.71
C VAL A 93 2.15 9.50 21.49
N ILE A 94 1.33 10.43 21.01
CA ILE A 94 -0.04 10.13 20.62
C ILE A 94 -0.05 9.68 19.16
N ALA A 95 -0.29 8.38 18.95
CA ALA A 95 -0.21 7.74 17.64
C ALA A 95 -1.14 8.37 16.60
N LEU A 96 -2.38 8.73 16.97
CA LEU A 96 -3.34 9.34 16.05
C LEU A 96 -2.84 10.68 15.50
N GLY A 97 -2.20 11.50 16.35
CA GLY A 97 -1.63 12.80 15.98
C GLY A 97 -0.24 12.72 15.35
N THR A 98 0.37 11.54 15.25
CA THR A 98 1.76 11.36 14.80
C THR A 98 1.81 10.67 13.44
N ILE A 99 2.13 11.39 12.38
CA ILE A 99 2.05 10.91 10.98
C ILE A 99 3.33 11.23 10.18
N PRO A 100 3.95 10.25 9.50
CA PRO A 100 5.06 10.52 8.58
C PRO A 100 4.67 11.50 7.48
N LEU A 101 5.59 12.39 7.14
CA LEU A 101 5.36 13.42 6.12
C LEU A 101 4.98 12.78 4.78
N ALA A 102 5.70 11.75 4.33
CA ALA A 102 5.38 11.04 3.09
C ALA A 102 3.99 10.38 3.09
N THR A 103 3.42 10.09 4.27
CA THR A 103 2.07 9.54 4.42
C THR A 103 0.98 10.60 4.30
N ILE A 104 1.31 11.88 4.48
CA ILE A 104 0.35 12.99 4.31
C ILE A 104 -0.01 13.12 2.83
N GLU A 105 -1.31 13.04 2.53
CA GLU A 105 -1.86 13.27 1.19
C GLU A 105 -2.09 14.77 0.94
N LYS A 106 -2.74 15.45 1.89
CA LYS A 106 -3.03 16.88 1.82
C LYS A 106 -3.22 17.49 3.21
N PHE A 107 -3.01 18.80 3.33
CA PHE A 107 -3.26 19.53 4.58
C PHE A 107 -3.79 20.94 4.30
N ASN A 108 -4.72 21.41 5.14
CA ASN A 108 -5.47 22.65 4.93
C ASN A 108 -5.60 23.48 6.21
N LYS A 109 -5.53 24.80 6.09
CA LYS A 109 -5.92 25.72 7.17
C LYS A 109 -7.43 25.89 7.14
N ILE A 110 -8.11 25.57 8.24
CA ILE A 110 -9.55 25.80 8.40
C ILE A 110 -9.76 26.89 9.45
N VAL A 111 -10.73 27.78 9.22
CA VAL A 111 -11.14 28.79 10.20
C VAL A 111 -12.64 28.65 10.42
N VAL A 112 -13.04 28.24 11.62
CA VAL A 112 -14.44 28.08 11.99
C VAL A 112 -14.86 29.27 12.84
N LYS A 113 -15.86 30.02 12.39
CA LYS A 113 -16.52 31.06 13.19
C LYS A 113 -17.63 30.40 13.99
N MET A 114 -17.64 30.53 15.32
CA MET A 114 -18.80 30.07 16.10
C MET A 114 -19.89 31.14 16.08
N ASN A 115 -21.12 30.71 15.86
CA ASN A 115 -22.31 31.54 16.10
C ASN A 115 -22.70 31.34 17.56
N SER A 116 -22.66 32.41 18.37
CA SER A 116 -23.08 32.36 19.77
C SER A 116 -24.61 32.23 19.86
N VAL A 117 -25.12 31.17 20.48
CA VAL A 117 -26.56 30.94 20.69
C VAL A 117 -27.07 31.62 21.99
N SER A 118 -26.20 32.25 22.79
CA SER A 118 -26.61 33.01 23.97
C SER A 118 -26.45 34.52 23.76
N ARG A 119 -27.41 35.30 24.29
CA ARG A 119 -27.45 36.78 24.31
C ARG A 119 -26.43 37.40 25.29
N GLN A 120 -25.20 36.87 25.35
CA GLN A 120 -24.08 37.52 26.04
C GLN A 120 -22.95 37.77 25.04
N SER A 121 -22.63 39.04 24.85
CA SER A 121 -21.72 39.54 23.82
C SER A 121 -20.25 39.38 24.18
N GLU A 122 -19.76 38.15 24.27
CA GLU A 122 -18.34 37.89 24.06
C GLU A 122 -18.17 37.23 22.69
N LYS A 123 -17.51 37.95 21.76
CA LYS A 123 -17.12 37.41 20.47
C LYS A 123 -16.18 36.22 20.71
N SER A 124 -16.71 35.00 20.70
CA SER A 124 -15.87 33.81 20.80
C SER A 124 -14.84 33.85 19.65
N PRO A 125 -13.54 33.71 19.95
CA PRO A 125 -12.52 33.85 18.94
C PRO A 125 -12.65 32.71 17.91
N ALA A 126 -12.53 33.04 16.62
CA ALA A 126 -12.61 32.05 15.55
C ALA A 126 -11.58 30.93 15.76
N ARG A 127 -12.03 29.67 15.71
CA ARG A 127 -11.19 28.50 15.89
C ARG A 127 -10.23 28.38 14.70
N ARG A 128 -8.94 28.27 14.99
CA ARG A 128 -7.88 28.15 13.98
C ARG A 128 -7.41 26.71 13.91
N LEU A 129 -7.86 25.99 12.89
CA LEU A 129 -7.57 24.56 12.74
C LEU A 129 -6.55 24.31 11.62
N LEU A 130 -5.83 23.21 11.73
CA LEU A 130 -5.03 22.59 10.68
C LEU A 130 -5.55 21.16 10.49
N GLN A 131 -6.12 20.87 9.32
CA GLN A 131 -6.51 19.52 8.95
C GLN A 131 -5.38 18.87 8.16
N VAL A 132 -5.06 17.62 8.49
CA VAL A 132 -4.07 16.77 7.81
C VAL A 132 -4.77 15.49 7.41
N ILE A 133 -4.73 15.14 6.14
CA ILE A 133 -5.37 13.94 5.59
C ILE A 133 -4.25 12.99 5.15
N GLY A 134 -4.25 11.79 5.73
CA GLY A 134 -3.26 10.75 5.50
C GLY A 134 -3.74 9.71 4.49
N LYS A 135 -2.78 9.14 3.76
CA LYS A 135 -2.97 7.98 2.86
C LYS A 135 -3.32 6.69 3.61
N ASP A 136 -3.20 6.72 4.93
CA ASP A 136 -3.33 5.61 5.86
C ASP A 136 -4.65 5.66 6.66
N MET A 137 -5.69 6.21 6.04
CA MET A 137 -7.06 6.36 6.55
C MET A 137 -7.27 7.44 7.61
N ARG A 138 -6.25 8.22 7.99
CA ARG A 138 -6.40 9.30 8.99
C ARG A 138 -6.95 10.60 8.40
N ILE A 139 -7.82 11.26 9.17
CA ILE A 139 -8.11 12.69 9.06
C ILE A 139 -7.85 13.31 10.44
N ILE A 140 -6.73 14.02 10.55
CA ILE A 140 -6.24 14.59 11.81
C ILE A 140 -6.55 16.09 11.82
N VAL A 141 -7.11 16.60 12.92
CA VAL A 141 -7.40 18.03 13.06
C VAL A 141 -6.74 18.58 14.31
N PHE A 142 -5.87 19.56 14.12
CA PHE A 142 -5.17 20.26 15.19
C PHE A 142 -5.79 21.65 15.41
N GLY A 143 -6.25 21.92 16.62
CA GLY A 143 -6.68 23.23 17.10
C GLY A 143 -5.52 24.04 17.67
N PHE A 144 -5.45 25.31 17.28
CA PHE A 144 -4.43 26.24 17.77
C PHE A 144 -5.05 27.41 18.51
N ARG A 145 -4.36 27.85 19.58
CA ARG A 145 -4.71 29.05 20.33
C ARG A 145 -4.91 30.26 19.41
N PRO A 146 -6.07 30.94 19.49
CA PRO A 146 -6.29 32.19 18.78
C PRO A 146 -5.22 33.24 19.11
N ARG A 147 -4.98 34.17 18.18
CA ARG A 147 -4.00 35.27 18.31
C ARG A 147 -2.52 34.85 18.46
N THR A 148 -2.20 33.56 18.37
CA THR A 148 -0.80 33.09 18.29
C THR A 148 -0.32 32.95 16.84
N LYS A 149 1.02 32.96 16.63
CA LYS A 149 1.65 32.66 15.34
C LYS A 149 1.91 31.16 15.11
N GLN A 150 1.55 30.30 16.05
CA GLN A 150 1.95 28.88 16.04
C GLN A 150 1.41 28.09 14.85
N ARG A 151 0.11 28.22 14.53
CA ARG A 151 -0.48 27.55 13.34
C ARG A 151 0.27 27.93 12.05
N ARG A 152 0.71 29.19 11.94
CA ARG A 152 1.48 29.66 10.79
C ARG A 152 2.86 28.99 10.78
N LYS A 153 3.59 29.00 11.91
CA LYS A 153 4.90 28.32 12.04
C LYS A 153 4.83 26.84 11.66
N VAL A 154 3.89 26.09 12.24
CA VAL A 154 3.72 24.65 11.95
C VAL A 154 3.37 24.42 10.49
N TYR A 155 2.43 25.20 9.93
CA TYR A 155 2.05 25.06 8.53
C TYR A 155 3.21 25.38 7.57
N ASP A 156 3.96 26.43 7.85
CA ASP A 156 5.07 26.85 6.99
C ASP A 156 6.23 25.83 7.07
N GLY A 157 6.47 25.25 8.26
CA GLY A 157 7.39 24.11 8.43
C GLY A 157 6.92 22.84 7.72
N LEU A 158 5.62 22.52 7.77
CA LEU A 158 5.05 21.42 6.98
C LEU A 158 5.24 21.65 5.49
N LEU A 159 4.95 22.87 5.02
CA LEU A 159 5.04 23.22 3.60
C LEU A 159 6.47 23.12 3.07
N SER A 160 7.49 23.44 3.87
CA SER A 160 8.89 23.30 3.48
C SER A 160 9.34 21.84 3.38
N CYS A 161 8.81 20.96 4.23
CA CYS A 161 9.23 19.56 4.29
C CYS A 161 8.45 18.64 3.33
N MET A 162 7.18 18.96 3.06
CA MET A 162 6.29 18.18 2.19
C MET A 162 6.54 18.38 0.69
N LYS A 163 7.46 19.28 0.32
CA LYS A 163 7.84 19.53 -1.07
C LYS A 163 9.31 19.17 -1.33
N PRO A 164 9.72 17.91 -1.11
CA PRO A 164 11.06 17.49 -1.50
C PRO A 164 11.21 17.70 -3.01
N ALA A 165 12.21 18.48 -3.41
CA ALA A 165 12.45 18.80 -4.81
C ALA A 165 13.02 17.58 -5.55
N ARG A 166 13.77 16.76 -4.82
CA ARG A 166 14.41 15.55 -5.33
C ARG A 166 14.11 14.38 -4.41
N ILE A 167 14.23 13.17 -4.96
CA ILE A 167 14.10 11.93 -4.20
C ILE A 167 15.09 11.86 -3.03
N TRP A 168 16.30 12.39 -3.22
CA TRP A 168 17.38 12.46 -2.22
C TRP A 168 17.05 13.33 -1.00
N ASP A 169 16.03 14.18 -1.09
CA ASP A 169 15.61 15.03 0.02
C ASP A 169 14.71 14.26 1.02
N LEU A 170 14.31 13.03 0.69
CA LEU A 170 13.50 12.16 1.56
C LEU A 170 14.32 11.63 2.74
N TYR A 171 13.63 11.40 3.86
CA TYR A 171 14.23 10.92 5.09
C TYR A 171 15.00 9.59 4.93
N ALA A 172 14.57 8.69 4.05
CA ALA A 172 15.27 7.42 3.77
C ALA A 172 16.77 7.58 3.44
N PHE A 173 17.13 8.67 2.76
CA PHE A 173 18.53 8.98 2.42
C PHE A 173 19.31 9.59 3.59
N LYS A 174 18.61 10.26 4.53
CA LYS A 174 19.22 10.84 5.73
C LYS A 174 19.43 9.79 6.82
N SER A 175 18.53 8.83 6.97
CA SER A 175 18.68 7.73 7.94
C SER A 175 19.83 6.77 7.58
N GLY A 176 20.27 6.76 6.32
CA GLY A 176 21.36 5.92 5.82
C GLY A 176 21.05 4.40 5.89
N PRO A 177 21.99 3.55 5.41
CA PRO A 177 21.86 2.10 5.44
C PRO A 177 22.29 1.48 6.79
N PHE A 178 22.89 2.28 7.68
CA PHE A 178 23.81 1.83 8.73
C PHE A 178 23.27 0.76 9.68
N LYS A 179 21.96 0.68 9.90
CA LYS A 179 21.35 -0.29 10.80
C LYS A 179 20.71 -1.50 10.12
N TYR A 180 20.20 -1.35 8.90
CA TYR A 180 19.35 -2.36 8.27
C TYR A 180 19.76 -2.57 6.82
N SER A 181 20.84 -3.33 6.59
CA SER A 181 21.26 -3.73 5.24
C SER A 181 20.78 -5.15 4.92
N ASN A 182 20.68 -5.46 3.63
CA ASN A 182 20.36 -6.81 3.14
C ASN A 182 21.14 -7.04 1.83
N THR A 183 21.07 -8.24 1.29
CA THR A 183 21.56 -8.62 -0.05
C THR A 183 21.05 -7.66 -1.14
N ASP A 184 21.71 -7.62 -2.29
CA ASP A 184 21.20 -6.81 -3.40
C ASP A 184 19.85 -7.36 -3.91
N PRO A 185 18.86 -6.51 -4.23
CA PRO A 185 17.59 -6.95 -4.80
C PRO A 185 17.72 -7.84 -6.05
N LYS A 186 18.73 -7.61 -6.90
CA LYS A 186 18.97 -8.43 -8.09
C LYS A 186 19.38 -9.85 -7.75
N VAL A 187 20.17 -10.02 -6.69
CA VAL A 187 20.56 -11.35 -6.18
C VAL A 187 19.32 -12.09 -5.67
N ARG A 188 18.44 -11.41 -4.92
CA ARG A 188 17.17 -12.01 -4.47
C ARG A 188 16.26 -12.39 -5.62
N LEU A 189 16.17 -11.57 -6.66
CA LEU A 189 15.39 -11.88 -7.86
C LEU A 189 15.91 -13.15 -8.56
N LEU A 190 17.23 -13.27 -8.73
CA LEU A 190 17.82 -14.45 -9.36
C LEU A 190 17.63 -15.71 -8.51
N ASN A 191 17.78 -15.63 -7.19
CA ASN A 191 17.48 -16.77 -6.31
C ASN A 191 16.03 -17.26 -6.51
N GLU A 192 15.10 -16.34 -6.67
CA GLU A 192 13.70 -16.70 -6.96
C GLU A 192 13.54 -17.34 -8.35
N TYR A 193 14.20 -16.83 -9.39
CA TYR A 193 14.19 -17.48 -10.70
C TYR A 193 14.84 -18.87 -10.67
N PHE A 194 15.92 -19.04 -9.92
CA PHE A 194 16.57 -20.35 -9.77
C PHE A 194 15.63 -21.33 -9.08
N ARG A 195 14.91 -20.91 -8.03
CA ARG A 195 13.87 -21.72 -7.39
C ARG A 195 12.78 -22.13 -8.37
N LEU A 196 12.23 -21.19 -9.14
CA LEU A 196 11.18 -21.45 -10.15
C LEU A 196 11.67 -22.43 -11.24
N LEU A 197 12.95 -22.39 -11.61
CA LEU A 197 13.51 -23.33 -12.58
C LEU A 197 13.88 -24.71 -12.00
N GLY A 198 13.59 -24.96 -10.71
CA GLY A 198 13.95 -26.22 -10.03
C GLY A 198 15.45 -26.30 -9.71
N LYS A 199 16.13 -25.16 -9.59
CA LYS A 199 17.57 -25.01 -9.29
C LYS A 199 17.80 -24.43 -7.89
N SER A 200 16.96 -24.79 -6.93
CA SER A 200 17.00 -24.25 -5.56
C SER A 200 18.30 -24.51 -4.79
N SER A 201 19.14 -25.45 -5.24
CA SER A 201 20.47 -25.69 -4.68
C SER A 201 21.51 -24.63 -5.08
N LEU A 202 21.22 -23.81 -6.10
CA LEU A 202 22.10 -22.74 -6.56
C LEU A 202 21.73 -21.42 -5.90
N TRP A 203 22.75 -20.66 -5.51
CA TRP A 203 22.61 -19.33 -4.94
C TRP A 203 23.25 -18.32 -5.88
N ALA A 204 22.49 -17.29 -6.23
CA ALA A 204 22.98 -16.17 -7.01
C ALA A 204 23.97 -15.33 -6.20
N SER A 205 24.89 -14.69 -6.91
CA SER A 205 25.85 -13.74 -6.36
C SER A 205 25.96 -12.52 -7.26
N MET A 206 26.56 -11.44 -6.73
CA MET A 206 26.89 -10.27 -7.55
C MET A 206 27.88 -10.62 -8.66
N SER A 207 28.85 -11.51 -8.41
CA SER A 207 29.81 -11.95 -9.43
C SER A 207 29.11 -12.62 -10.62
N MET A 208 28.09 -13.45 -10.37
CA MET A 208 27.29 -14.08 -11.44
C MET A 208 26.55 -13.04 -12.29
N ILE A 209 26.13 -11.92 -11.69
CA ILE A 209 25.45 -10.82 -12.39
C ILE A 209 26.45 -10.07 -13.27
N GLU A 210 27.64 -9.78 -12.74
CA GLU A 210 28.69 -9.02 -13.41
C GLU A 210 29.28 -9.77 -14.62
N ASP A 211 29.49 -11.08 -14.51
CA ASP A 211 30.03 -11.91 -15.59
C ASP A 211 28.96 -12.48 -16.54
N GLY A 212 27.67 -12.33 -16.21
CA GLY A 212 26.53 -12.79 -17.01
C GLY A 212 26.27 -14.30 -16.94
N SER A 213 26.92 -15.03 -16.02
CA SER A 213 26.78 -16.49 -15.86
C SER A 213 25.44 -16.94 -15.25
N PHE A 214 24.57 -16.02 -14.86
CA PHE A 214 23.23 -16.31 -14.31
C PHE A 214 22.21 -16.87 -15.34
N THR A 215 22.59 -17.02 -16.62
CA THR A 215 21.73 -17.46 -17.72
C THR A 215 21.44 -18.98 -17.67
N LEU A 216 20.68 -19.40 -16.66
CA LEU A 216 20.30 -20.80 -16.45
C LEU A 216 19.04 -21.18 -17.25
N SER A 217 18.86 -22.48 -17.48
CA SER A 217 17.64 -23.03 -18.09
C SER A 217 17.24 -24.37 -17.49
N ASN A 218 15.97 -24.73 -17.67
CA ASN A 218 15.47 -26.09 -17.52
C ASN A 218 15.02 -26.63 -18.90
N GLU A 219 14.12 -27.61 -18.97
CA GLU A 219 13.65 -28.15 -20.25
C GLU A 219 12.77 -27.17 -21.05
N LEU A 220 12.03 -26.29 -20.37
CA LEU A 220 11.02 -25.42 -20.99
C LEU A 220 11.40 -23.95 -21.00
N TRP A 221 12.11 -23.50 -19.98
CA TRP A 221 12.32 -22.08 -19.67
C TRP A 221 13.79 -21.77 -19.54
N ARG A 222 14.19 -20.55 -19.92
CA ARG A 222 15.54 -20.00 -19.74
C ARG A 222 15.48 -18.61 -19.13
N ILE A 223 16.52 -18.26 -18.38
CA ILE A 223 16.78 -16.88 -17.96
C ILE A 223 17.57 -16.21 -19.07
N THR A 224 17.03 -15.13 -19.63
CA THR A 224 17.73 -14.27 -20.59
C THR A 224 18.34 -13.05 -19.89
N ASN A 225 19.51 -12.63 -20.37
CA ASN A 225 20.20 -11.41 -19.99
C ASN A 225 19.98 -10.26 -20.99
N ILE A 226 19.07 -10.42 -21.97
CA ILE A 226 18.79 -9.41 -23.01
C ILE A 226 18.40 -8.03 -22.44
N ASN A 227 17.81 -7.99 -21.25
CA ASN A 227 17.43 -6.76 -20.58
C ASN A 227 18.41 -6.30 -19.49
N SER A 228 19.64 -6.85 -19.45
CA SER A 228 20.64 -6.55 -18.40
C SER A 228 21.00 -5.06 -18.30
N SER A 229 20.96 -4.34 -19.42
CA SER A 229 21.16 -2.89 -19.53
C SER A 229 19.86 -2.07 -19.48
N TYR A 230 18.71 -2.74 -19.34
CA TYR A 230 17.35 -2.20 -19.42
C TYR A 230 17.01 -1.55 -20.78
N ALA A 231 17.76 -1.87 -21.83
CA ALA A 231 17.56 -1.30 -23.16
C ALA A 231 16.29 -1.84 -23.84
N LEU A 232 15.99 -3.14 -23.67
CA LEU A 232 14.80 -3.78 -24.24
C LEU A 232 13.52 -3.21 -23.60
N CYS A 233 13.45 -3.19 -22.27
CA CYS A 233 12.33 -2.64 -21.54
C CYS A 233 12.81 -2.00 -20.23
N GLN A 234 12.72 -0.67 -20.16
CA GLN A 234 13.23 0.12 -19.03
C GLN A 234 12.47 -0.11 -17.70
N SER A 235 11.28 -0.70 -17.78
CA SER A 235 10.38 -0.91 -16.63
C SER A 235 10.27 -2.39 -16.23
N TYR A 236 10.99 -3.27 -16.91
CA TYR A 236 11.14 -4.68 -16.56
C TYR A 236 12.45 -4.92 -15.80
N PRO A 237 12.56 -6.06 -15.10
CA PRO A 237 13.81 -6.44 -14.44
C PRO A 237 14.94 -6.68 -15.43
N PHE A 238 16.17 -6.62 -14.94
CA PHE A 238 17.38 -6.85 -15.71
C PHE A 238 17.46 -8.27 -16.32
N ALA A 239 16.82 -9.25 -15.67
CA ALA A 239 16.74 -10.65 -16.11
C ALA A 239 15.28 -11.08 -16.29
N LEU A 240 15.00 -11.89 -17.31
CA LEU A 240 13.64 -12.34 -17.66
C LEU A 240 13.60 -13.85 -17.85
N VAL A 241 12.51 -14.48 -17.41
CA VAL A 241 12.25 -15.92 -17.67
C VAL A 241 11.35 -16.06 -18.89
N VAL A 242 11.83 -16.80 -19.88
CA VAL A 242 11.21 -16.90 -21.22
C VAL A 242 11.25 -18.34 -21.74
N PRO A 243 10.45 -18.70 -22.76
CA PRO A 243 10.54 -20.04 -23.36
C PRO A 243 11.95 -20.32 -23.89
N LYS A 244 12.50 -21.49 -23.56
CA LYS A 244 13.87 -21.90 -23.89
C LYS A 244 14.19 -21.82 -25.39
N HIS A 245 13.20 -22.15 -26.23
CA HIS A 245 13.34 -22.21 -27.69
C HIS A 245 13.14 -20.86 -28.40
N ILE A 246 12.75 -19.80 -27.67
CA ILE A 246 12.64 -18.45 -28.25
C ILE A 246 13.98 -17.74 -28.07
N SER A 247 14.54 -17.22 -29.16
CA SER A 247 15.81 -16.50 -29.18
C SER A 247 15.68 -15.05 -28.71
N ASP A 248 16.80 -14.44 -28.32
CA ASP A 248 16.82 -13.03 -27.91
C ASP A 248 16.50 -12.07 -29.07
N GLU A 249 16.82 -12.44 -30.32
CA GLU A 249 16.43 -11.66 -31.52
C GLU A 249 14.91 -11.64 -31.69
N GLU A 250 14.24 -12.79 -31.53
CA GLU A 250 12.78 -12.86 -31.59
C GLU A 250 12.12 -12.07 -30.45
N MET A 251 12.71 -12.08 -29.26
CA MET A 251 12.27 -11.26 -28.13
C MET A 251 12.35 -9.76 -28.45
N LEU A 252 13.46 -9.33 -29.05
CA LEU A 252 13.66 -7.93 -29.46
C LEU A 252 12.56 -7.50 -30.46
N GLN A 253 12.30 -8.33 -31.48
CA GLN A 253 11.27 -8.06 -32.47
C GLN A 253 9.86 -8.03 -31.85
N ALA A 254 9.52 -9.00 -31.00
CA ALA A 254 8.23 -9.07 -30.32
C ALA A 254 7.98 -7.88 -29.38
N SER A 255 9.05 -7.36 -28.75
CA SER A 255 8.94 -6.27 -27.77
C SER A 255 8.27 -5.02 -28.33
N THR A 256 8.54 -4.67 -29.58
CA THR A 256 8.01 -3.47 -30.24
C THR A 256 6.49 -3.49 -30.43
N PHE A 257 5.86 -4.68 -30.39
CA PHE A 257 4.42 -4.85 -30.51
C PHE A 257 3.68 -4.68 -29.19
N ARG A 258 4.40 -4.57 -28.06
CA ARG A 258 3.81 -4.47 -26.72
C ARG A 258 4.03 -3.08 -26.16
N ALA A 259 3.01 -2.49 -25.55
CA ALA A 259 3.10 -1.14 -25.00
C ALA A 259 4.29 -1.02 -24.02
N ARG A 260 5.14 -0.01 -24.23
CA ARG A 260 6.39 0.21 -23.47
C ARG A 260 7.38 -0.97 -23.51
N CYS A 261 7.30 -1.80 -24.54
CA CYS A 261 8.11 -2.99 -24.72
C CYS A 261 7.97 -4.03 -23.59
N ARG A 262 6.85 -4.02 -22.85
CA ARG A 262 6.58 -4.96 -21.76
C ARG A 262 6.00 -6.26 -22.32
N LEU A 263 6.86 -7.01 -22.98
CA LEU A 263 6.53 -8.26 -23.66
C LEU A 263 6.12 -9.40 -22.72
N PRO A 264 5.41 -10.44 -23.24
CA PRO A 264 5.07 -11.63 -22.47
C PRO A 264 6.29 -12.33 -21.88
N VAL A 265 6.32 -12.43 -20.55
CA VAL A 265 7.38 -13.14 -19.80
C VAL A 265 6.76 -13.92 -18.64
N VAL A 266 7.45 -14.97 -18.20
CA VAL A 266 7.01 -15.85 -17.11
C VAL A 266 7.20 -15.14 -15.77
N SER A 267 6.15 -15.15 -14.93
CA SER A 267 6.23 -14.71 -13.54
C SER A 267 6.23 -15.89 -12.56
N TRP A 268 5.51 -16.96 -12.87
CA TRP A 268 5.50 -18.19 -12.09
C TRP A 268 5.34 -19.41 -13.01
N CYS A 269 5.91 -20.55 -12.62
CA CYS A 269 5.81 -21.80 -13.35
C CYS A 269 5.52 -22.97 -12.40
N ASN A 270 4.65 -23.87 -12.84
CA ASN A 270 4.33 -25.10 -12.13
C ASN A 270 5.48 -26.10 -12.35
N PRO A 271 6.16 -26.57 -11.29
CA PRO A 271 7.29 -27.48 -11.42
C PRO A 271 6.90 -28.87 -11.94
N GLY A 272 5.65 -29.32 -11.73
CA GLY A 272 5.17 -30.62 -12.18
C GLY A 272 4.67 -30.59 -13.62
N THR A 273 3.79 -29.64 -13.95
CA THR A 273 3.08 -29.64 -15.24
C THR A 273 3.78 -28.78 -16.28
N GLY A 274 4.60 -27.82 -15.86
CA GLY A 274 5.19 -26.79 -16.72
C GLY A 274 4.19 -25.71 -17.14
N ALA A 275 2.95 -25.70 -16.65
CA ALA A 275 2.02 -24.59 -16.86
C ALA A 275 2.60 -23.30 -16.26
N VAL A 276 2.34 -22.16 -16.90
CA VAL A 276 2.90 -20.87 -16.45
C VAL A 276 1.84 -19.80 -16.26
N LEU A 277 2.14 -18.93 -15.32
CA LEU A 277 1.52 -17.62 -15.20
C LEU A 277 2.49 -16.59 -15.79
N ALA A 278 2.08 -15.99 -16.89
CA ALA A 278 2.84 -15.00 -17.63
C ALA A 278 2.21 -13.61 -17.52
N ARG A 279 3.00 -12.57 -17.78
CA ARG A 279 2.58 -11.18 -17.71
C ARG A 279 3.09 -10.34 -18.87
N SER A 280 2.31 -9.33 -19.27
CA SER A 280 2.69 -8.34 -20.29
C SER A 280 1.91 -7.03 -20.14
N SER A 281 2.19 -6.06 -21.00
CA SER A 281 1.28 -4.96 -21.34
C SER A 281 0.39 -5.33 -22.54
N GLN A 282 -0.55 -4.44 -22.88
CA GLN A 282 -1.41 -4.63 -24.05
C GLN A 282 -0.63 -4.71 -25.36
N PRO A 283 -1.13 -5.48 -26.35
CA PRO A 283 -0.61 -5.41 -27.71
C PRO A 283 -0.97 -4.07 -28.37
N LEU A 284 -0.13 -3.63 -29.31
CA LEU A 284 -0.30 -2.43 -30.12
C LEU A 284 -0.95 -2.80 -31.46
N VAL A 285 -2.24 -3.12 -31.44
CA VAL A 285 -2.97 -3.58 -32.65
C VAL A 285 -3.31 -2.45 -33.63
N GLY A 286 -2.90 -1.21 -33.32
CA GLY A 286 -3.09 -0.04 -34.18
C GLY A 286 -4.53 0.50 -34.15
N LEU A 287 -4.73 1.69 -34.71
CA LEU A 287 -6.03 2.40 -34.68
C LEU A 287 -7.16 1.61 -35.37
N MET A 288 -6.79 0.84 -36.41
CA MET A 288 -7.73 -0.04 -37.15
C MET A 288 -7.89 -1.42 -36.49
N MET A 289 -7.22 -1.68 -35.36
CA MET A 289 -7.26 -2.95 -34.60
C MET A 289 -6.95 -4.19 -35.44
N ASN A 290 -6.07 -4.06 -36.43
CA ASN A 290 -5.74 -5.11 -37.39
C ASN A 290 -4.23 -5.37 -37.52
N MET A 291 -3.38 -4.62 -36.82
CA MET A 291 -1.95 -4.88 -36.80
C MET A 291 -1.66 -6.16 -36.01
N ARG A 292 -0.69 -6.93 -36.50
CA ARG A 292 -0.29 -8.23 -35.97
C ARG A 292 1.22 -8.31 -35.88
N SER A 293 1.70 -9.21 -35.02
CA SER A 293 3.12 -9.52 -34.90
C SER A 293 3.31 -11.02 -34.82
N ASN A 294 3.88 -11.62 -35.87
CA ASN A 294 4.17 -13.05 -35.90
C ASN A 294 5.14 -13.46 -34.79
N THR A 295 6.05 -12.58 -34.39
CA THR A 295 7.00 -12.86 -33.30
C THR A 295 6.34 -12.78 -31.93
N ASP A 296 5.40 -11.86 -31.70
CA ASP A 296 4.59 -11.85 -30.46
C ASP A 296 3.69 -13.10 -30.39
N GLU A 297 3.02 -13.43 -31.50
CA GLU A 297 2.19 -14.65 -31.60
C GLU A 297 3.02 -15.92 -31.31
N LYS A 298 4.24 -16.01 -31.86
CA LYS A 298 5.18 -17.10 -31.60
C LYS A 298 5.65 -17.13 -30.14
N LEU A 299 5.98 -15.98 -29.54
CA LEU A 299 6.38 -15.87 -28.14
C LEU A 299 5.25 -16.33 -27.21
N VAL A 300 4.02 -15.88 -27.45
CA VAL A 300 2.84 -16.29 -26.68
C VAL A 300 2.56 -17.78 -26.83
N ALA A 301 2.66 -18.33 -28.04
CA ALA A 301 2.54 -19.77 -28.28
C ALA A 301 3.63 -20.57 -27.54
N GLY A 302 4.86 -20.03 -27.45
CA GLY A 302 5.97 -20.62 -26.73
C GLY A 302 5.72 -20.82 -25.23
N LEU A 303 4.86 -20.01 -24.61
CA LEU A 303 4.42 -20.16 -23.21
C LEU A 303 3.58 -21.42 -22.97
N CYS A 304 3.10 -22.09 -24.03
CA CYS A 304 2.30 -23.31 -23.95
C CYS A 304 3.13 -24.58 -24.21
N SER A 305 4.47 -24.49 -24.12
CA SER A 305 5.39 -25.62 -24.32
C SER A 305 5.20 -26.71 -23.26
N HIS A 306 5.37 -27.97 -23.66
CA HIS A 306 5.20 -29.16 -22.81
C HIS A 306 6.52 -29.88 -22.54
N LEU A 307 6.60 -30.56 -21.39
CA LEU A 307 7.73 -31.43 -21.05
C LEU A 307 7.80 -32.62 -22.02
N ALA A 308 9.02 -33.03 -22.38
CA ALA A 308 9.26 -34.22 -23.19
C ALA A 308 8.74 -35.46 -22.45
N GLY A 309 7.93 -36.30 -23.13
CA GLY A 309 7.28 -37.48 -22.54
C GLY A 309 5.77 -37.37 -22.33
N ALA A 310 5.17 -36.17 -22.45
CA ALA A 310 3.71 -35.97 -22.44
C ALA A 310 3.02 -36.36 -23.77
N HIS A 311 3.55 -37.35 -24.49
CA HIS A 311 3.04 -37.82 -25.77
C HIS A 311 1.62 -38.37 -25.60
N GLY A 312 0.63 -37.65 -26.14
CA GLY A 312 -0.79 -38.02 -26.07
C GLY A 312 -1.68 -37.03 -25.30
N SER A 313 -1.10 -36.04 -24.62
CA SER A 313 -1.87 -34.99 -23.93
C SER A 313 -2.39 -33.96 -24.93
N PRO A 314 -3.66 -33.49 -24.85
CA PRO A 314 -4.12 -32.37 -25.66
C PRO A 314 -3.21 -31.15 -25.47
N ARG A 315 -3.06 -30.32 -26.51
CA ARG A 315 -2.30 -29.06 -26.42
C ARG A 315 -2.77 -28.24 -25.21
N ARG A 316 -1.84 -27.61 -24.49
CA ARG A 316 -2.13 -26.86 -23.26
C ARG A 316 -3.08 -25.72 -23.59
N LYS A 317 -4.12 -25.56 -22.78
CA LYS A 317 -5.06 -24.45 -22.93
C LYS A 317 -4.37 -23.13 -22.61
N LEU A 318 -4.60 -22.12 -23.44
CA LEU A 318 -4.09 -20.77 -23.25
C LEU A 318 -5.25 -19.83 -22.90
N TYR A 319 -5.13 -19.16 -21.76
CA TYR A 319 -6.01 -18.05 -21.41
C TYR A 319 -5.25 -16.73 -21.51
N ILE A 320 -5.82 -15.76 -22.23
CA ILE A 320 -5.33 -14.39 -22.26
C ILE A 320 -6.30 -13.55 -21.43
N ALA A 321 -5.85 -13.14 -20.26
CA ALA A 321 -6.65 -12.47 -19.27
C ALA A 321 -6.36 -10.96 -19.27
N ASP A 322 -7.25 -10.19 -19.89
CA ASP A 322 -7.22 -8.73 -19.86
C ASP A 322 -7.91 -8.26 -18.58
N ALA A 323 -7.17 -7.62 -17.69
CA ALA A 323 -7.70 -7.17 -16.41
C ALA A 323 -8.79 -6.09 -16.55
N ARG A 324 -8.91 -5.43 -17.70
CA ARG A 324 -9.78 -4.27 -17.89
C ARG A 324 -11.25 -4.67 -18.11
N PRO A 325 -12.18 -3.73 -17.91
CA PRO A 325 -13.48 -3.81 -18.55
C PRO A 325 -13.33 -3.83 -20.07
N ARG A 326 -14.12 -4.66 -20.76
CA ARG A 326 -14.12 -4.77 -22.23
C ARG A 326 -14.27 -3.41 -22.92
N LYS A 327 -15.13 -2.52 -22.39
CA LYS A 327 -15.29 -1.15 -22.89
C LYS A 327 -13.99 -0.33 -22.85
N ASN A 328 -13.18 -0.49 -21.79
CA ASN A 328 -11.93 0.24 -21.63
C ASN A 328 -10.85 -0.34 -22.54
N ALA A 329 -10.84 -1.67 -22.75
CA ALA A 329 -9.96 -2.32 -23.71
C ALA A 329 -10.24 -1.84 -25.15
N LEU A 330 -11.52 -1.75 -25.52
CA LEU A 330 -11.94 -1.20 -26.82
C LEU A 330 -11.52 0.27 -26.98
N ALA A 331 -11.71 1.10 -25.96
CA ALA A 331 -11.26 2.50 -25.97
C ALA A 331 -9.74 2.62 -26.14
N ASN A 332 -8.94 1.70 -25.54
CA ASN A 332 -7.50 1.66 -25.77
C ASN A 332 -7.15 1.21 -27.21
N GLY A 333 -7.94 0.31 -27.79
CA GLY A 333 -7.78 -0.07 -29.20
C GLY A 333 -7.97 1.11 -30.15
N ALA A 334 -8.94 1.99 -29.87
CA ALA A 334 -9.12 3.24 -30.62
C ALA A 334 -7.94 4.23 -30.45
N MET A 335 -7.03 3.99 -29.51
CA MET A 335 -5.80 4.76 -29.29
C MET A 335 -4.53 3.99 -29.72
N GLY A 336 -4.67 2.87 -30.45
CA GLY A 336 -3.56 2.09 -30.99
C GLY A 336 -3.08 0.94 -30.10
N GLY A 337 -3.58 0.83 -28.86
CA GLY A 337 -3.42 -0.35 -28.00
C GLY A 337 -4.44 -1.44 -28.37
N GLY A 338 -4.98 -2.15 -27.39
CA GLY A 338 -6.10 -3.09 -27.59
C GLY A 338 -5.96 -4.39 -26.79
N SER A 339 -6.54 -5.46 -27.30
CA SER A 339 -6.41 -6.83 -26.77
C SER A 339 -6.19 -7.79 -27.93
N GLU A 340 -5.68 -8.97 -27.63
CA GLU A 340 -5.46 -10.05 -28.57
C GLU A 340 -6.77 -10.48 -29.26
N SER A 341 -6.66 -11.24 -30.36
CA SER A 341 -7.79 -11.88 -31.04
C SER A 341 -7.57 -13.38 -31.10
N SER A 342 -8.60 -14.17 -30.79
CA SER A 342 -8.53 -15.64 -30.86
C SER A 342 -8.24 -16.16 -32.28
N SER A 343 -8.50 -15.35 -33.31
CA SER A 343 -8.13 -15.66 -34.71
C SER A 343 -6.61 -15.67 -34.95
N ASN A 344 -5.88 -14.84 -34.21
CA ASN A 344 -4.44 -14.62 -34.39
C ASN A 344 -3.64 -15.43 -33.37
N TYR A 345 -4.14 -15.49 -32.14
CA TYR A 345 -3.58 -16.27 -31.05
C TYR A 345 -4.32 -17.61 -30.98
N PHE A 346 -3.92 -18.54 -31.83
CA PHE A 346 -4.58 -19.84 -31.98
C PHE A 346 -4.70 -20.58 -30.63
N GLN A 347 -5.86 -21.20 -30.38
CA GLN A 347 -6.14 -21.94 -29.14
C GLN A 347 -6.13 -21.08 -27.86
N SER A 348 -6.20 -19.75 -27.99
CA SER A 348 -6.41 -18.84 -26.86
C SER A 348 -7.89 -18.56 -26.59
N GLU A 349 -8.22 -18.44 -25.31
CA GLU A 349 -9.49 -17.90 -24.82
C GLU A 349 -9.25 -16.55 -24.14
N ILE A 350 -9.95 -15.52 -24.59
CA ILE A 350 -9.75 -14.15 -24.11
C ILE A 350 -10.82 -13.80 -23.08
N VAL A 351 -10.37 -13.44 -21.88
CA VAL A 351 -11.23 -13.17 -20.73
C VAL A 351 -10.99 -11.74 -20.24
N PHE A 352 -12.07 -11.05 -19.84
CA PHE A 352 -12.01 -9.70 -19.30
C PHE A 352 -12.46 -9.70 -17.83
N PHE A 353 -11.62 -9.22 -16.91
CA PHE A 353 -11.95 -9.22 -15.47
C PHE A 353 -12.73 -8.00 -15.00
N GLY A 354 -12.84 -6.94 -15.80
CA GLY A 354 -13.65 -5.79 -15.41
C GLY A 354 -13.06 -4.92 -14.30
N ILE A 355 -11.75 -4.98 -14.04
CA ILE A 355 -11.11 -4.19 -12.98
C ILE A 355 -10.85 -2.76 -13.46
N ASP A 356 -11.50 -1.80 -12.81
CA ASP A 356 -11.41 -0.39 -13.15
C ASP A 356 -10.00 0.19 -12.99
N ASN A 357 -9.82 1.41 -13.49
CA ASN A 357 -8.52 2.08 -13.53
C ASN A 357 -8.14 2.71 -12.16
N ILE A 358 -6.94 3.31 -12.14
CA ILE A 358 -6.36 3.94 -10.96
C ILE A 358 -7.23 5.07 -10.37
N HIS A 359 -8.04 5.75 -11.17
CA HIS A 359 -8.88 6.86 -10.73
C HIS A 359 -10.07 6.36 -9.92
N ALA A 360 -10.72 5.28 -10.37
CA ALA A 360 -11.80 4.63 -9.63
C ALA A 360 -11.33 4.18 -8.25
N MET A 361 -10.15 3.55 -8.16
CA MET A 361 -9.59 3.10 -6.88
C MET A 361 -9.28 4.26 -5.92
N ARG A 362 -8.77 5.38 -6.44
CA ARG A 362 -8.48 6.58 -5.65
C ARG A 362 -9.77 7.19 -5.08
N GLU A 363 -10.78 7.36 -5.92
CA GLU A 363 -12.07 7.90 -5.49
C GLU A 363 -12.74 6.98 -4.48
N SER A 364 -12.69 5.67 -4.72
CA SER A 364 -13.27 4.65 -3.85
C SER A 364 -12.66 4.70 -2.43
N LEU A 365 -11.33 4.72 -2.31
CA LEU A 365 -10.67 4.84 -1.01
C LEU A 365 -10.98 6.18 -0.33
N THR A 366 -11.11 7.26 -1.10
CA THR A 366 -11.48 8.58 -0.56
C THR A 366 -12.87 8.53 0.07
N ARG A 367 -13.87 7.97 -0.63
CA ARG A 367 -15.23 7.79 -0.12
C ARG A 367 -15.26 6.90 1.13
N LEU A 368 -14.48 5.80 1.13
CA LEU A 368 -14.36 4.92 2.29
C LEU A 368 -13.81 5.67 3.51
N ARG A 369 -12.72 6.42 3.34
CA ARG A 369 -12.11 7.21 4.42
C ARG A 369 -13.08 8.27 4.98
N GLU A 370 -13.79 8.98 4.11
CA GLU A 370 -14.79 9.99 4.53
C GLU A 370 -15.96 9.36 5.30
N TYR A 371 -16.44 8.20 4.84
CA TYR A 371 -17.45 7.42 5.55
C TYR A 371 -16.97 7.03 6.96
N LEU A 372 -15.75 6.49 7.06
CA LEU A 372 -15.17 6.05 8.33
C LEU A 372 -14.89 7.20 9.29
N ASP A 373 -14.43 8.36 8.80
CA ASP A 373 -14.24 9.55 9.62
C ASP A 373 -15.58 10.05 10.20
N THR A 374 -16.61 10.13 9.36
CA THR A 374 -17.94 10.64 9.74
C THR A 374 -18.61 9.78 10.82
N HIS A 375 -18.50 8.45 10.70
CA HIS A 375 -19.19 7.48 11.56
C HIS A 375 -18.29 6.87 12.64
N GLY A 376 -17.00 7.19 12.64
CA GLY A 376 -16.03 6.70 13.61
C GLY A 376 -16.20 7.31 15.00
N ALA A 377 -15.64 6.65 16.01
CA ALA A 377 -15.58 7.17 17.37
C ALA A 377 -14.62 8.38 17.51
N LYS A 378 -13.56 8.43 16.69
CA LYS A 378 -12.51 9.48 16.71
C LYS A 378 -12.57 10.42 15.49
N SER A 379 -13.76 10.96 15.23
CA SER A 379 -14.05 11.85 14.09
C SER A 379 -13.20 13.13 14.08
N SER A 380 -12.84 13.59 12.87
CA SER A 380 -12.04 14.80 12.67
C SER A 380 -12.66 16.12 13.13
N ASP A 381 -13.99 16.20 13.26
CA ASP A 381 -14.68 17.38 13.79
C ASP A 381 -14.82 17.38 15.33
N GLY A 382 -14.30 16.35 16.01
CA GLY A 382 -14.36 16.18 17.46
C GLY A 382 -15.72 15.73 17.99
N MET A 383 -16.69 15.46 17.11
CA MET A 383 -18.01 14.93 17.49
C MET A 383 -18.00 13.41 17.28
N SER A 384 -18.08 12.63 18.37
CA SER A 384 -18.15 11.17 18.26
C SER A 384 -19.46 10.72 17.60
N SER A 385 -19.46 9.56 16.95
CA SER A 385 -20.67 8.96 16.38
C SER A 385 -21.78 8.76 17.42
N TYR A 386 -21.43 8.51 18.68
CA TYR A 386 -22.37 8.47 19.81
C TYR A 386 -23.23 9.74 19.87
N LEU A 387 -22.63 10.92 19.69
CA LEU A 387 -23.32 12.21 19.75
C LEU A 387 -24.12 12.53 18.48
N ARG A 388 -23.69 12.05 17.30
CA ARG A 388 -24.47 12.21 16.06
C ARG A 388 -25.68 11.29 15.97
N HIS A 389 -25.54 10.09 16.53
CA HIS A 389 -26.39 8.95 16.20
C HIS A 389 -27.04 8.30 17.43
N GLY A 390 -26.92 8.90 18.61
CA GLY A 390 -27.71 8.51 19.78
C GLY A 390 -27.35 7.15 20.37
N GLY A 391 -26.10 6.69 20.22
CA GLY A 391 -25.58 5.65 21.10
C GLY A 391 -24.75 4.52 20.48
N TRP A 392 -24.83 4.28 19.16
CA TRP A 392 -24.17 3.12 18.54
C TRP A 392 -23.17 3.54 17.46
N THR A 393 -22.02 2.89 17.46
CA THR A 393 -21.09 2.92 16.32
C THR A 393 -21.86 2.38 15.11
N TRP A 394 -21.86 3.11 13.98
CA TRP A 394 -22.44 2.67 12.69
C TRP A 394 -23.95 2.83 12.46
N GLY A 395 -24.69 3.55 13.29
CA GLY A 395 -26.07 3.93 12.96
C GLY A 395 -26.78 4.71 14.07
N GLY A 396 -27.72 5.58 13.66
CA GLY A 396 -28.61 6.46 14.43
C GLY A 396 -29.52 5.82 15.48
N GLY A 397 -29.16 4.66 16.02
CA GLY A 397 -29.94 3.88 16.97
C GLY A 397 -31.22 3.25 16.39
N ASN A 398 -31.52 3.46 15.11
CA ASN A 398 -32.68 2.88 14.42
C ASN A 398 -32.30 2.15 13.12
N LEU A 399 -33.17 1.22 12.69
CA LEU A 399 -32.94 0.35 11.53
C LEU A 399 -32.70 1.13 10.23
N SER A 400 -33.49 2.18 9.98
CA SER A 400 -33.36 3.00 8.76
C SER A 400 -31.99 3.66 8.66
N SER A 401 -31.45 4.14 9.78
CA SER A 401 -30.12 4.73 9.84
C SER A 401 -29.01 3.70 9.66
N MET A 402 -29.18 2.48 10.20
CA MET A 402 -28.24 1.39 9.94
C MET A 402 -28.25 0.98 8.45
N SER A 403 -29.44 0.82 7.84
CA SER A 403 -29.56 0.50 6.41
C SER A 403 -28.95 1.59 5.52
N ALA A 404 -29.16 2.86 5.87
CA ALA A 404 -28.52 3.98 5.18
C ALA A 404 -26.99 3.94 5.30
N SER A 405 -26.47 3.68 6.52
CA SER A 405 -25.02 3.59 6.75
C SER A 405 -24.37 2.45 5.96
N VAL A 406 -24.99 1.27 5.94
CA VAL A 406 -24.53 0.12 5.13
C VAL A 406 -24.57 0.45 3.64
N SER A 407 -25.61 1.16 3.18
CA SER A 407 -25.72 1.58 1.78
C SER A 407 -24.59 2.56 1.41
N THR A 408 -24.31 3.56 2.27
CA THR A 408 -23.21 4.51 2.05
C THR A 408 -21.84 3.84 2.03
N LEU A 409 -21.62 2.82 2.88
CA LEU A 409 -20.41 1.99 2.81
C LEU A 409 -20.34 1.25 1.47
N GLY A 410 -21.45 0.71 0.99
CA GLY A 410 -21.57 0.10 -0.34
C GLY A 410 -21.23 1.08 -1.47
N ASP A 411 -21.72 2.31 -1.38
CA ASP A 411 -21.49 3.39 -2.35
C ASP A 411 -20.00 3.81 -2.44
N SER A 412 -19.18 3.48 -1.44
CA SER A 412 -17.72 3.67 -1.54
C SER A 412 -17.10 2.82 -2.65
N GLY A 413 -17.70 1.68 -2.98
CA GLY A 413 -17.20 0.73 -3.99
C GLY A 413 -15.94 -0.06 -3.60
N TRP A 414 -15.33 0.20 -2.44
CA TRP A 414 -14.01 -0.37 -2.11
C TRP A 414 -14.04 -1.90 -2.05
N LEU A 415 -15.03 -2.45 -1.35
CA LEU A 415 -15.21 -3.89 -1.21
C LEU A 415 -15.51 -4.56 -2.56
N ILE A 416 -16.25 -3.90 -3.46
CA ILE A 416 -16.51 -4.42 -4.81
C ILE A 416 -15.20 -4.51 -5.60
N HIS A 417 -14.35 -3.49 -5.51
CA HIS A 417 -13.07 -3.49 -6.18
C HIS A 417 -12.10 -4.53 -5.62
N VAL A 418 -12.05 -4.73 -4.29
CA VAL A 418 -11.28 -5.82 -3.65
C VAL A 418 -11.79 -7.19 -4.13
N GLN A 419 -13.11 -7.38 -4.19
CA GLN A 419 -13.73 -8.60 -4.69
C GLN A 419 -13.35 -8.89 -6.15
N SER A 420 -13.31 -7.89 -7.03
CA SER A 420 -12.93 -8.07 -8.43
C SER A 420 -11.50 -8.61 -8.59
N VAL A 421 -10.56 -8.09 -7.79
CA VAL A 421 -9.16 -8.55 -7.81
C VAL A 421 -9.05 -9.98 -7.25
N LEU A 422 -9.73 -10.27 -6.14
CA LEU A 422 -9.79 -11.61 -5.54
C LEU A 422 -10.38 -12.64 -6.51
N ALA A 423 -11.52 -12.32 -7.14
CA ALA A 423 -12.19 -13.20 -8.09
C ALA A 423 -11.35 -13.47 -9.33
N GLY A 424 -10.74 -12.44 -9.92
CA GLY A 424 -9.82 -12.62 -11.05
C GLY A 424 -8.64 -13.52 -10.69
N SER A 425 -8.03 -13.31 -9.54
CA SER A 425 -6.85 -14.08 -9.10
C SER A 425 -7.19 -15.52 -8.74
N ALA A 426 -8.32 -15.75 -8.06
CA ALA A 426 -8.83 -17.09 -7.77
C ALA A 426 -9.16 -17.87 -9.04
N TRP A 427 -9.75 -17.19 -10.04
CA TRP A 427 -10.03 -17.79 -11.33
C TRP A 427 -8.74 -18.19 -12.06
N ILE A 428 -7.73 -17.30 -12.08
CA ILE A 428 -6.40 -17.60 -12.66
C ILE A 428 -5.80 -18.83 -11.98
N ALA A 429 -5.74 -18.84 -10.65
CA ALA A 429 -5.19 -19.95 -9.89
C ALA A 429 -5.92 -21.27 -10.18
N ALA A 430 -7.26 -21.24 -10.29
CA ALA A 430 -8.04 -22.41 -10.64
C ALA A 430 -7.73 -22.95 -12.05
N ARG A 431 -7.56 -22.08 -13.06
CA ARG A 431 -7.19 -22.52 -14.42
C ARG A 431 -5.82 -23.20 -14.43
N VAL A 432 -4.86 -22.64 -13.72
CA VAL A 432 -3.50 -23.18 -13.65
C VAL A 432 -3.46 -24.49 -12.86
N ALA A 433 -4.16 -24.57 -11.72
CA ALA A 433 -4.09 -25.72 -10.81
C ALA A 433 -4.98 -26.90 -11.22
N LEU A 434 -6.12 -26.66 -11.90
CA LEU A 434 -7.09 -27.71 -12.24
C LEU A 434 -7.05 -28.14 -13.71
N GLU A 435 -6.59 -27.28 -14.61
CA GLU A 435 -6.59 -27.55 -16.07
C GLU A 435 -5.18 -27.59 -16.67
N ASP A 436 -4.14 -27.43 -15.85
CA ASP A 436 -2.75 -27.26 -16.30
C ASP A 436 -2.59 -26.19 -17.37
N ALA A 437 -3.46 -25.17 -17.33
CA ALA A 437 -3.54 -24.13 -18.35
C ALA A 437 -2.44 -23.08 -18.15
N THR A 438 -1.95 -22.52 -19.25
CA THR A 438 -1.12 -21.32 -19.24
C THR A 438 -2.02 -20.09 -19.24
N VAL A 439 -1.72 -19.11 -18.39
CA VAL A 439 -2.46 -17.85 -18.32
C VAL A 439 -1.50 -16.68 -18.57
N LEU A 440 -1.77 -15.90 -19.62
CA LEU A 440 -1.12 -14.62 -19.88
C LEU A 440 -1.99 -13.48 -19.35
N VAL A 441 -1.52 -12.76 -18.34
CA VAL A 441 -2.26 -11.65 -17.74
C VAL A 441 -1.71 -10.32 -18.23
N HIS A 442 -2.57 -9.43 -18.69
CA HIS A 442 -2.18 -8.07 -19.03
C HIS A 442 -3.29 -7.06 -18.67
N CYS A 443 -2.98 -5.78 -18.81
CA CYS A 443 -3.95 -4.69 -18.79
C CYS A 443 -3.51 -3.68 -19.86
N SER A 444 -3.69 -2.37 -19.66
CA SER A 444 -3.06 -1.38 -20.56
C SER A 444 -1.54 -1.42 -20.45
N ASP A 445 -1.02 -1.12 -19.25
CA ASP A 445 0.41 -0.88 -19.04
C ASP A 445 1.17 -2.08 -18.45
N GLY A 446 0.46 -3.07 -17.89
CA GLY A 446 1.08 -4.29 -17.37
C GLY A 446 1.76 -4.16 -15.99
N TRP A 447 1.51 -3.08 -15.24
CA TRP A 447 2.19 -2.81 -13.96
C TRP A 447 1.28 -2.53 -12.74
N ASP A 448 -0.04 -2.36 -12.93
CA ASP A 448 -1.01 -2.13 -11.84
C ASP A 448 -1.84 -3.39 -11.63
N ARG A 449 -2.99 -3.49 -12.31
CA ARG A 449 -3.93 -4.63 -12.22
C ARG A 449 -3.27 -5.97 -12.57
N THR A 450 -2.41 -5.98 -13.58
CA THR A 450 -1.61 -7.17 -13.93
C THR A 450 -0.78 -7.63 -12.73
N THR A 451 -0.10 -6.70 -12.05
CA THR A 451 0.70 -7.02 -10.88
C THR A 451 -0.16 -7.56 -9.74
N GLN A 452 -1.32 -6.94 -9.48
CA GLN A 452 -2.26 -7.40 -8.46
C GLN A 452 -2.70 -8.86 -8.71
N LEU A 453 -3.16 -9.14 -9.94
CA LEU A 453 -3.65 -10.46 -10.33
C LEU A 453 -2.55 -11.52 -10.33
N VAL A 454 -1.39 -11.21 -10.90
CA VAL A 454 -0.29 -12.17 -11.04
C VAL A 454 0.31 -12.52 -9.69
N SER A 455 0.56 -11.52 -8.84
CA SER A 455 1.13 -11.78 -7.52
C SER A 455 0.14 -12.48 -6.59
N LEU A 456 -1.15 -12.11 -6.63
CA LEU A 456 -2.17 -12.77 -5.80
C LEU A 456 -2.45 -14.20 -6.27
N ALA A 457 -2.50 -14.46 -7.58
CA ALA A 457 -2.60 -15.82 -8.11
C ALA A 457 -1.37 -16.65 -7.76
N SER A 458 -0.16 -16.07 -7.83
CA SER A 458 1.07 -16.75 -7.40
C SER A 458 1.01 -17.15 -5.92
N LEU A 459 0.54 -16.24 -5.05
CA LEU A 459 0.33 -16.51 -3.62
C LEU A 459 -0.68 -17.64 -3.35
N LEU A 460 -1.72 -17.75 -4.18
CA LEU A 460 -2.69 -18.84 -4.13
C LEU A 460 -2.09 -20.16 -4.62
N LEU A 461 -1.23 -20.13 -5.65
CA LEU A 461 -0.66 -21.33 -6.27
C LEU A 461 0.51 -21.94 -5.49
N ASP A 462 1.36 -21.10 -4.88
CA ASP A 462 2.65 -21.52 -4.32
C ASP A 462 2.73 -21.28 -2.80
N PRO A 463 2.84 -22.34 -1.97
CA PRO A 463 3.02 -22.21 -0.52
C PRO A 463 4.25 -21.41 -0.12
N TYR A 464 5.30 -21.40 -0.93
CA TYR A 464 6.50 -20.64 -0.63
C TYR A 464 6.18 -19.16 -0.41
N TYR A 465 5.34 -18.56 -1.26
CA TYR A 465 4.99 -17.14 -1.14
C TYR A 465 4.15 -16.79 0.09
N ARG A 466 3.66 -17.79 0.83
CA ARG A 466 2.90 -17.63 2.07
C ARG A 466 3.79 -17.63 3.32
N THR A 467 5.10 -17.77 3.14
CA THR A 467 6.14 -17.57 4.17
C THR A 467 6.66 -16.14 4.16
N PHE A 468 7.36 -15.69 5.20
CA PHE A 468 8.01 -14.36 5.20
C PHE A 468 8.99 -14.20 4.04
N THR A 469 9.85 -15.20 3.82
CA THR A 469 10.86 -15.18 2.76
C THR A 469 10.22 -15.15 1.39
N GLY A 470 9.22 -16.00 1.15
CA GLY A 470 8.54 -16.03 -0.13
C GLY A 470 7.65 -14.80 -0.35
N PHE A 471 6.98 -14.27 0.66
CA PHE A 471 6.19 -13.04 0.51
C PHE A 471 7.08 -11.84 0.16
N GLN A 472 8.26 -11.75 0.77
CA GLN A 472 9.30 -10.81 0.36
C GLN A 472 9.71 -11.03 -1.10
N ALA A 473 10.02 -12.27 -1.50
CA ALA A 473 10.41 -12.59 -2.87
C ALA A 473 9.32 -12.24 -3.89
N LEU A 474 8.05 -12.49 -3.55
CA LEU A 474 6.88 -12.16 -4.36
C LEU A 474 6.77 -10.65 -4.61
N ILE A 475 6.90 -9.83 -3.55
CA ILE A 475 6.83 -8.37 -3.66
C ILE A 475 8.05 -7.83 -4.42
N GLU A 476 9.26 -8.27 -4.08
CA GLU A 476 10.48 -7.86 -4.77
C GLU A 476 10.42 -8.21 -6.26
N LYS A 477 9.91 -9.39 -6.63
CA LYS A 477 9.74 -9.81 -8.02
C LYS A 477 8.62 -9.04 -8.71
N ASP A 478 7.36 -9.27 -8.32
CA ASP A 478 6.21 -8.86 -9.12
C ASP A 478 5.85 -7.39 -9.00
N TRP A 479 6.18 -6.76 -7.87
CA TRP A 479 5.88 -5.35 -7.63
C TRP A 479 7.08 -4.46 -7.91
N LEU A 480 8.23 -4.76 -7.31
CA LEU A 480 9.40 -3.91 -7.43
C LEU A 480 10.11 -4.13 -8.77
N ALA A 481 10.63 -5.32 -9.02
CA ALA A 481 11.45 -5.61 -10.19
C ALA A 481 10.67 -5.45 -11.51
N PHE A 482 9.41 -5.91 -11.54
CA PHE A 482 8.49 -5.71 -12.66
C PHE A 482 7.93 -4.27 -12.80
N GLY A 483 8.35 -3.32 -11.96
CA GLY A 483 8.16 -1.90 -12.19
C GLY A 483 6.74 -1.39 -11.94
N HIS A 484 6.11 -1.79 -10.84
CA HIS A 484 4.98 -1.03 -10.32
C HIS A 484 5.46 0.39 -9.96
N PRO A 485 4.84 1.46 -10.49
CA PRO A 485 5.35 2.81 -10.34
C PRO A 485 5.02 3.40 -8.95
N PHE A 486 5.70 2.91 -7.90
CA PHE A 486 5.43 3.28 -6.51
C PHE A 486 5.56 4.78 -6.26
N SER A 487 6.59 5.46 -6.77
CA SER A 487 6.70 6.92 -6.61
C SER A 487 5.48 7.65 -7.19
N ASP A 488 5.03 7.31 -8.39
CA ASP A 488 3.85 7.94 -9.00
C ASP A 488 2.56 7.63 -8.21
N ARG A 489 2.39 6.36 -7.80
CA ARG A 489 1.19 5.88 -7.10
C ARG A 489 1.09 6.41 -5.69
N ALA A 490 2.22 6.63 -5.03
CA ALA A 490 2.31 7.23 -3.71
C ALA A 490 2.41 8.78 -3.77
N GLY A 491 2.56 9.40 -4.93
CA GLY A 491 2.71 10.85 -5.05
C GLY A 491 4.04 11.38 -4.51
N MET A 492 5.12 10.61 -4.67
CA MET A 492 6.48 10.94 -4.29
C MET A 492 7.28 11.53 -5.46
N PRO A 493 8.39 12.25 -5.22
CA PRO A 493 9.25 12.74 -6.29
C PRO A 493 9.76 11.61 -7.20
N THR A 494 9.78 11.87 -8.50
CA THR A 494 10.30 10.96 -9.53
C THR A 494 11.69 11.39 -9.97
N VAL A 495 12.54 10.44 -10.38
CA VAL A 495 13.91 10.71 -10.85
C VAL A 495 13.94 11.68 -12.03
N SER A 496 12.99 11.57 -12.97
CA SER A 496 12.88 12.45 -14.15
C SER A 496 12.49 13.90 -13.86
N GLY A 497 12.09 14.23 -12.62
CA GLY A 497 11.85 15.61 -12.18
C GLY A 497 13.13 16.39 -11.85
N SER A 498 14.28 15.70 -11.85
CA SER A 498 15.61 16.31 -11.68
C SER A 498 16.24 16.52 -13.06
N GLY A 499 16.00 17.68 -13.66
CA GLY A 499 16.75 18.10 -14.85
C GLY A 499 18.25 18.05 -14.57
N ASN A 500 18.96 17.26 -15.37
CA ASN A 500 20.41 17.21 -15.57
C ASN A 500 21.30 17.74 -14.43
N LEU A 501 21.69 16.86 -13.49
CA LEU A 501 23.02 16.94 -12.89
C LEU A 501 23.89 15.83 -13.47
N GLN A 502 24.48 16.14 -14.62
CA GLN A 502 25.61 15.38 -15.14
C GLN A 502 26.75 15.59 -14.13
N LEU A 503 27.24 14.49 -13.55
CA LEU A 503 28.43 14.52 -12.69
C LEU A 503 29.56 15.22 -13.46
N ALA A 504 30.08 16.29 -12.86
CA ALA A 504 31.27 16.95 -13.33
C ALA A 504 32.47 15.98 -13.24
N ARG A 505 32.81 15.35 -14.36
CA ARG A 505 34.16 14.89 -14.65
C ARG A 505 34.60 15.51 -15.97
N GLN A 506 35.50 16.47 -15.82
CA GLN A 506 36.21 17.13 -16.91
C GLN A 506 36.88 16.08 -17.79
N SER A 507 36.56 16.09 -19.08
CA SER A 507 37.54 15.78 -20.12
C SER A 507 37.11 16.47 -21.40
N SER A 508 37.99 17.34 -21.87
CA SER A 508 37.93 18.10 -23.10
C SER A 508 38.04 17.18 -24.32
N THR A 509 37.20 17.41 -25.35
CA THR A 509 37.59 17.76 -26.74
C THR A 509 36.47 17.37 -27.73
N GLY A 510 36.27 18.21 -28.76
CA GLY A 510 35.80 17.75 -30.08
C GLY A 510 34.35 18.06 -30.48
N SER A 511 34.17 19.25 -31.05
CA SER A 511 33.04 19.69 -31.90
C SER A 511 32.63 18.68 -33.00
N PHE A 512 31.36 18.69 -33.45
CA PHE A 512 30.97 19.14 -34.79
C PHE A 512 29.44 19.25 -34.97
N SER A 513 29.07 20.30 -35.72
CA SER A 513 27.75 20.88 -36.03
C SER A 513 27.14 20.27 -37.31
N SER A 514 25.81 20.19 -37.46
CA SER A 514 24.96 21.03 -38.34
C SER A 514 23.93 20.09 -39.02
N SER A 515 22.69 20.41 -39.45
CA SER A 515 21.89 21.64 -39.57
C SER A 515 20.42 21.24 -39.92
N PRO A 516 19.45 22.20 -39.98
CA PRO A 516 18.00 21.96 -39.86
C PRO A 516 17.19 22.10 -41.17
N MET A 517 15.94 21.62 -41.18
CA MET A 517 14.96 21.87 -42.26
C MET A 517 13.79 22.74 -41.79
N ARG A 518 13.41 23.66 -42.69
CA ARG A 518 12.51 24.82 -42.55
C ARG A 518 11.09 24.48 -42.99
N GLN A 519 10.06 25.02 -42.33
CA GLN A 519 8.69 25.11 -42.86
C GLN A 519 8.08 26.52 -42.64
N PRO A 520 7.11 26.95 -43.46
CA PRO A 520 6.74 28.35 -43.67
C PRO A 520 5.57 28.84 -42.79
N PRO A 521 5.29 30.16 -42.74
CA PRO A 521 4.39 30.74 -41.75
C PRO A 521 2.94 30.87 -42.26
N GLY A 522 1.98 30.57 -41.37
CA GLY A 522 0.57 30.90 -41.53
C GLY A 522 0.02 31.34 -40.17
N SER A 523 -0.41 32.59 -40.08
CA SER A 523 -0.89 33.25 -38.87
C SER A 523 -2.33 32.87 -38.53
N PHE A 524 -2.61 32.39 -37.31
CA PHE A 524 -3.92 32.55 -36.68
C PHE A 524 -3.80 32.83 -35.18
N THR A 525 -4.69 33.72 -34.74
CA THR A 525 -4.84 34.41 -33.46
C THR A 525 -4.94 33.50 -32.22
N SER A 526 -4.19 33.84 -31.17
CA SER A 526 -4.29 33.23 -29.84
C SER A 526 -5.39 33.90 -28.99
N PRO A 527 -6.29 33.16 -28.31
CA PRO A 527 -7.02 33.68 -27.17
C PRO A 527 -6.20 33.54 -25.88
N ALA A 528 -6.45 34.47 -24.95
CA ALA A 528 -5.76 34.72 -23.69
C ALA A 528 -5.44 33.47 -22.83
N SER A 529 -4.23 33.46 -22.30
CA SER A 529 -3.74 32.50 -21.31
C SER A 529 -4.39 32.74 -19.93
N SER A 530 -5.17 31.78 -19.47
CA SER A 530 -5.48 31.60 -18.05
C SER A 530 -4.20 31.23 -17.27
N PRO A 531 -4.07 31.63 -15.99
CA PRO A 531 -2.85 31.44 -15.21
C PRO A 531 -2.55 29.95 -14.96
N PRO A 532 -1.27 29.57 -14.77
CA PRO A 532 -0.87 28.18 -14.64
C PRO A 532 -1.34 27.62 -13.30
N HIS A 533 -2.36 26.75 -13.33
CA HIS A 533 -2.58 25.82 -12.23
C HIS A 533 -1.36 24.87 -12.15
N PRO A 534 -0.76 24.66 -10.97
CA PRO A 534 0.31 23.68 -10.82
C PRO A 534 -0.28 22.28 -10.96
N GLN A 535 -0.14 21.69 -12.15
CA GLN A 535 -0.42 20.28 -12.40
C GLN A 535 0.71 19.43 -11.79
N THR A 536 0.67 19.21 -10.48
CA THR A 536 1.37 18.08 -9.87
C THR A 536 0.33 17.04 -9.39
N SER A 537 0.50 15.81 -9.89
CA SER A 537 -0.10 14.54 -9.44
C SER A 537 -1.58 14.25 -9.79
N ASN A 538 -1.82 13.61 -10.94
CA ASN A 538 -3.09 12.90 -11.22
C ASN A 538 -2.94 11.36 -11.24
N ASN A 539 -1.75 10.83 -10.89
CA ASN A 539 -1.42 9.40 -10.99
C ASN A 539 -1.45 8.64 -9.63
N CYS A 540 -1.66 9.34 -8.51
CA CYS A 540 -1.75 8.72 -7.18
C CYS A 540 -2.95 7.77 -7.11
N SER A 541 -2.76 6.57 -6.55
CA SER A 541 -3.80 5.55 -6.43
C SER A 541 -3.37 4.40 -5.50
N PRO A 542 -4.28 3.84 -4.68
CA PRO A 542 -3.97 2.86 -3.63
C PRO A 542 -3.86 1.40 -4.15
N ILE A 543 -3.17 1.19 -5.27
CA ILE A 543 -3.11 -0.11 -5.95
C ILE A 543 -2.43 -1.20 -5.09
N PHE A 544 -1.33 -0.87 -4.43
CA PHE A 544 -0.65 -1.80 -3.53
C PHE A 544 -1.48 -2.06 -2.26
N LEU A 545 -2.09 -1.03 -1.67
CA LEU A 545 -3.00 -1.19 -0.53
C LEU A 545 -4.16 -2.13 -0.85
N GLN A 546 -4.80 -1.96 -2.01
CA GLN A 546 -5.88 -2.84 -2.46
C GLN A 546 -5.44 -4.30 -2.55
N TRP A 547 -4.21 -4.55 -3.01
CA TRP A 547 -3.66 -5.91 -3.07
C TRP A 547 -3.39 -6.47 -1.67
N VAL A 548 -2.81 -5.68 -0.76
CA VAL A 548 -2.59 -6.12 0.62
C VAL A 548 -3.93 -6.38 1.34
N ASP A 549 -4.98 -5.60 1.06
CA ASP A 549 -6.33 -5.90 1.53
C ASP A 549 -6.80 -7.28 1.02
N CYS A 550 -6.60 -7.58 -0.28
CA CYS A 550 -6.90 -8.93 -0.80
C CYS A 550 -6.14 -10.02 -0.04
N VAL A 551 -4.86 -9.82 0.29
CA VAL A 551 -4.08 -10.77 1.11
C VAL A 551 -4.68 -10.90 2.52
N SER A 552 -5.16 -9.81 3.11
CA SER A 552 -5.85 -9.83 4.42
C SER A 552 -7.15 -10.65 4.37
N GLN A 553 -7.88 -10.62 3.25
CA GLN A 553 -9.06 -11.47 3.05
C GLN A 553 -8.65 -12.94 2.97
N LEU A 554 -7.55 -13.27 2.29
CA LEU A 554 -7.05 -14.65 2.22
C LEU A 554 -6.57 -15.17 3.58
N LEU A 555 -5.91 -14.33 4.39
CA LEU A 555 -5.55 -14.66 5.78
C LEU A 555 -6.79 -15.03 6.61
N ARG A 556 -7.87 -14.26 6.45
CA ARG A 556 -9.16 -14.52 7.12
C ARG A 556 -9.81 -15.83 6.63
N MET A 557 -9.71 -16.13 5.35
CA MET A 557 -10.30 -17.33 4.75
C MET A 557 -9.50 -18.60 5.04
N TYR A 558 -8.18 -18.48 5.16
CA TYR A 558 -7.24 -19.58 5.32
C TYR A 558 -6.29 -19.33 6.50
N PRO A 559 -6.81 -19.38 7.74
CA PRO A 559 -6.06 -18.98 8.93
C PRO A 559 -4.80 -19.82 9.20
N PHE A 560 -4.67 -21.03 8.63
CA PHE A 560 -3.52 -21.91 8.82
C PHE A 560 -2.48 -21.83 7.68
N ALA A 561 -2.77 -21.09 6.62
CA ALA A 561 -2.04 -21.21 5.35
C ALA A 561 -0.84 -20.25 5.20
N PHE A 562 -0.68 -19.29 6.11
CA PHE A 562 0.28 -18.18 6.00
C PHE A 562 1.11 -18.06 7.27
N GLU A 563 2.43 -17.94 7.14
CA GLU A 563 3.36 -17.77 8.26
C GLU A 563 3.20 -16.44 8.98
N PHE A 564 2.75 -15.41 8.26
CA PHE A 564 2.62 -14.05 8.76
C PHE A 564 1.17 -13.70 9.12
N SER A 565 1.01 -12.81 10.09
CA SER A 565 -0.29 -12.32 10.57
C SER A 565 -0.73 -11.04 9.86
N SER A 566 -1.96 -10.60 10.16
CA SER A 566 -2.44 -9.28 9.71
C SER A 566 -1.60 -8.12 10.25
N ALA A 567 -0.95 -8.26 11.41
CA ALA A 567 -0.12 -7.19 11.98
C ALA A 567 1.12 -6.92 11.12
N PHE A 568 1.73 -7.98 10.57
CA PHE A 568 2.82 -7.84 9.62
C PHE A 568 2.42 -7.06 8.37
N LEU A 569 1.22 -7.30 7.82
CA LEU A 569 0.73 -6.58 6.65
C LEU A 569 0.51 -5.08 6.93
N VAL A 570 0.03 -4.73 8.12
CA VAL A 570 -0.13 -3.33 8.55
C VAL A 570 1.23 -2.64 8.65
N ASP A 571 2.20 -3.26 9.34
CA ASP A 571 3.54 -2.68 9.51
C ASP A 571 4.30 -2.54 8.18
N LEU A 572 4.11 -3.50 7.26
CA LEU A 572 4.62 -3.41 5.90
C LEU A 572 4.06 -2.19 5.16
N LEU A 573 2.74 -1.96 5.23
CA LEU A 573 2.09 -0.81 4.61
C LEU A 573 2.54 0.51 5.24
N ASP A 574 2.65 0.58 6.57
CA ASP A 574 3.13 1.79 7.25
C ASP A 574 4.58 2.11 6.87
N CYS A 575 5.42 1.09 6.73
CA CYS A 575 6.78 1.27 6.24
C CYS A 575 6.84 1.74 4.78
N MET A 576 5.97 1.22 3.92
CA MET A 576 5.84 1.70 2.54
C MET A 576 5.37 3.18 2.52
N LEU A 577 4.28 3.51 3.22
CA LEU A 577 3.68 4.83 3.24
C LEU A 577 4.55 5.89 3.90
N SER A 578 5.36 5.50 4.87
CA SER A 578 6.27 6.42 5.57
C SER A 578 7.47 6.82 4.73
N CYS A 579 7.81 6.05 3.68
CA CYS A 579 9.04 6.23 2.90
C CYS A 579 10.29 6.32 3.81
N ARG A 580 10.28 5.59 4.92
CA ARG A 580 11.43 5.48 5.83
C ARG A 580 12.56 4.66 5.22
N PHE A 581 12.22 3.72 4.35
CA PHE A 581 13.14 2.78 3.71
C PHE A 581 13.14 2.96 2.20
N GLY A 582 14.22 2.53 1.55
CA GLY A 582 14.41 2.71 0.11
C GLY A 582 13.59 1.79 -0.78
N ASN A 583 13.13 0.64 -0.26
CA ASN A 583 12.58 -0.46 -1.07
C ASN A 583 11.47 -0.03 -2.05
N PHE A 584 10.54 0.82 -1.58
CA PHE A 584 9.37 1.26 -2.34
C PHE A 584 9.53 2.65 -2.98
N LEU A 585 10.78 3.14 -3.09
CA LEU A 585 11.08 4.36 -3.84
C LEU A 585 11.28 4.07 -5.34
N CYS A 586 11.18 5.13 -6.15
CA CYS A 586 11.25 5.11 -7.61
C CYS A 586 10.13 4.29 -8.27
N ASN A 587 10.12 4.26 -9.61
CA ASN A 587 9.07 3.60 -10.39
C ASN A 587 9.49 2.25 -11.00
N CYS A 588 10.78 1.94 -11.06
CA CYS A 588 11.27 0.64 -11.55
C CYS A 588 12.66 0.28 -11.00
N GLU A 589 13.10 -0.95 -11.27
CA GLU A 589 14.43 -1.47 -10.87
C GLU A 589 15.57 -0.60 -11.42
N LYS A 590 15.50 -0.20 -12.70
CA LYS A 590 16.47 0.68 -13.34
C LYS A 590 16.66 1.99 -12.57
N GLU A 591 15.57 2.66 -12.21
CA GLU A 591 15.63 3.93 -11.47
C GLU A 591 16.22 3.73 -10.07
N ARG A 592 15.86 2.64 -9.36
CA ARG A 592 16.44 2.34 -8.04
C ARG A 592 17.95 2.07 -8.13
N GLN A 593 18.41 1.41 -9.19
CA GLN A 593 19.84 1.23 -9.44
C GLN A 593 20.54 2.56 -9.74
N GLN A 594 19.95 3.43 -10.55
CA GLN A 594 20.50 4.76 -10.85
C GLN A 594 20.62 5.65 -9.60
N CYS A 595 19.71 5.48 -8.65
CA CYS A 595 19.75 6.18 -7.37
C CYS A 595 20.53 5.43 -6.27
N ALA A 596 21.21 4.32 -6.59
CA ALA A 596 21.98 3.50 -5.64
C ALA A 596 21.20 3.15 -4.36
N ILE A 597 19.88 2.92 -4.48
CA ILE A 597 18.98 2.80 -3.33
C ILE A 597 19.40 1.71 -2.33
N SER A 598 19.87 0.56 -2.83
CA SER A 598 20.33 -0.56 -1.99
C SER A 598 21.61 -0.24 -1.21
N GLU A 599 22.39 0.75 -1.64
CA GLU A 599 23.64 1.16 -1.02
C GLU A 599 23.45 2.31 -0.02
N VAL A 600 22.50 3.22 -0.28
CA VAL A 600 22.37 4.48 0.47
C VAL A 600 21.18 4.52 1.44
N CYS A 601 20.18 3.65 1.27
CA CYS A 601 18.98 3.61 2.11
C CYS A 601 18.91 2.31 2.92
N GLY A 602 18.28 2.38 4.10
CA GLY A 602 17.94 1.19 4.87
C GLY A 602 16.94 0.27 4.13
N CYS A 603 17.06 -1.03 4.39
CA CYS A 603 16.20 -2.08 3.87
C CYS A 603 15.10 -2.43 4.86
N LEU A 604 13.85 -2.26 4.41
CA LEU A 604 12.66 -2.60 5.18
C LEU A 604 12.64 -4.06 5.63
N TRP A 605 13.04 -4.99 4.76
CA TRP A 605 12.99 -6.41 5.10
C TRP A 605 13.92 -6.76 6.27
N ALA A 606 15.09 -6.13 6.32
CA ALA A 606 16.01 -6.28 7.44
C ALA A 606 15.42 -5.67 8.73
N TYR A 607 14.77 -4.50 8.64
CA TYR A 607 14.05 -3.91 9.77
C TYR A 607 12.92 -4.80 10.30
N LEU A 608 12.05 -5.31 9.43
CA LEU A 608 10.95 -6.17 9.87
C LEU A 608 11.46 -7.50 10.45
N ALA A 609 12.55 -8.05 9.91
CA ALA A 609 13.19 -9.24 10.45
C ALA A 609 13.79 -8.98 11.84
N ASP A 610 14.48 -7.85 12.03
CA ASP A 610 15.03 -7.41 13.32
C ASP A 610 13.91 -7.20 14.36
N LEU A 611 12.82 -6.54 13.96
CA LEU A 611 11.64 -6.35 14.81
C LEU A 611 11.09 -7.69 15.29
N ARG A 612 10.93 -8.67 14.39
CA ARG A 612 10.52 -10.03 14.75
C ARG A 612 11.53 -10.76 15.64
N ALA A 613 12.82 -10.56 15.42
CA ALA A 613 13.87 -11.23 16.18
C ALA A 613 13.86 -10.81 17.66
N SER A 614 13.45 -9.58 17.96
CA SER A 614 13.40 -9.04 19.33
C SER A 614 12.48 -9.81 20.29
N GLU A 615 11.37 -10.36 19.78
CA GLU A 615 10.42 -11.17 20.54
C GLU A 615 10.39 -12.66 20.09
N GLY A 616 11.25 -13.04 19.14
CA GLY A 616 11.30 -14.38 18.55
C GLY A 616 9.95 -14.82 17.94
N SER A 617 9.62 -16.12 18.04
CA SER A 617 8.33 -16.67 17.58
C SER A 617 7.11 -16.08 18.29
N SER A 618 7.34 -15.38 19.42
CA SER A 618 6.33 -14.68 20.18
C SER A 618 6.02 -13.27 19.66
N HIS A 619 6.68 -12.81 18.60
CA HIS A 619 6.34 -11.55 17.93
C HIS A 619 5.00 -11.59 17.20
N VAL A 620 4.20 -10.52 17.29
CA VAL A 620 2.85 -10.39 16.70
C VAL A 620 2.78 -10.62 15.19
N HIS A 621 3.89 -10.50 14.48
CA HIS A 621 3.96 -10.78 13.03
C HIS A 621 3.79 -12.25 12.69
N TYR A 622 4.15 -13.18 13.58
CA TYR A 622 3.95 -14.61 13.33
C TYR A 622 2.47 -14.94 13.43
N ASN A 623 1.97 -15.77 12.52
CA ASN A 623 0.66 -16.38 12.65
C ASN A 623 0.75 -17.61 13.57
N LEU A 624 0.03 -17.59 14.69
CA LEU A 624 0.04 -18.68 15.67
C LEU A 624 -0.57 -19.99 15.15
N PHE A 625 -1.38 -19.91 14.10
CA PHE A 625 -2.04 -21.07 13.50
C PHE A 625 -1.22 -21.68 12.37
N TYR A 626 -0.12 -21.07 11.96
CA TYR A 626 0.75 -21.63 10.94
C TYR A 626 1.73 -22.62 11.56
N ASP A 627 1.71 -23.85 11.06
CA ASP A 627 2.66 -24.88 11.44
C ASP A 627 3.27 -25.49 10.17
N PRO A 628 4.57 -25.26 9.89
CA PRO A 628 5.22 -25.84 8.71
C PRO A 628 5.50 -27.35 8.86
N THR A 629 5.32 -27.93 10.05
CA THR A 629 5.62 -29.34 10.35
C THR A 629 4.43 -30.26 10.21
N ILE A 630 3.21 -29.70 10.26
CA ILE A 630 1.97 -30.45 10.10
C ILE A 630 1.52 -30.27 8.65
N PRO A 631 1.53 -31.33 7.83
CA PRO A 631 1.02 -31.23 6.48
C PRO A 631 -0.45 -30.79 6.52
N THR A 632 -0.74 -29.63 5.96
CA THR A 632 -2.09 -29.11 5.92
C THR A 632 -2.70 -29.35 4.54
N LYS A 633 -4.03 -29.39 4.45
CA LYS A 633 -4.73 -29.29 3.15
C LYS A 633 -4.39 -28.01 2.37
N HIS A 634 -3.67 -27.08 3.00
CA HIS A 634 -3.26 -25.80 2.44
C HIS A 634 -1.81 -25.83 1.94
N ASP A 635 -1.13 -26.96 1.87
CA ASP A 635 0.25 -27.03 1.34
C ASP A 635 0.30 -27.00 -0.20
N GLY A 636 -0.85 -27.15 -0.87
CA GLY A 636 -1.02 -26.98 -2.31
C GLY A 636 -1.65 -25.65 -2.69
N ALA A 637 -2.26 -25.60 -3.89
CA ALA A 637 -2.98 -24.42 -4.35
C ALA A 637 -4.22 -24.13 -3.49
N LEU A 638 -4.39 -22.86 -3.10
CA LEU A 638 -5.58 -22.35 -2.44
C LEU A 638 -6.60 -21.91 -3.50
N LEU A 639 -7.72 -22.63 -3.58
CA LEU A 639 -8.79 -22.36 -4.54
C LEU A 639 -10.06 -21.92 -3.80
N PRO A 640 -10.21 -20.61 -3.49
CA PRO A 640 -11.36 -20.13 -2.76
C PRO A 640 -12.65 -20.28 -3.57
N PRO A 641 -13.72 -20.85 -2.96
CA PRO A 641 -15.01 -20.94 -3.65
C PRO A 641 -15.59 -19.55 -3.85
N ALA A 642 -16.31 -19.34 -4.95
CA ALA A 642 -16.86 -18.02 -5.32
C ALA A 642 -17.68 -17.37 -4.18
N ALA A 643 -18.45 -18.17 -3.44
CA ALA A 643 -19.25 -17.69 -2.30
C ALA A 643 -18.39 -17.12 -1.15
N ALA A 644 -17.15 -17.56 -0.99
CA ALA A 644 -16.25 -17.09 0.07
C ALA A 644 -15.46 -15.84 -0.34
N LEU A 645 -15.55 -15.40 -1.60
CA LEU A 645 -14.85 -14.22 -2.11
C LEU A 645 -15.52 -12.89 -1.78
N ALA A 646 -16.66 -12.90 -1.07
CA ALA A 646 -17.27 -11.69 -0.56
C ALA A 646 -16.36 -11.07 0.54
N PRO A 647 -15.78 -9.88 0.31
CA PRO A 647 -14.84 -9.30 1.25
C PRO A 647 -15.57 -8.53 2.36
N THR A 648 -14.89 -8.40 3.48
CA THR A 648 -15.30 -7.53 4.60
C THR A 648 -14.30 -6.41 4.77
N LEU A 649 -14.65 -5.34 5.48
CA LEU A 649 -13.64 -4.35 5.85
C LEU A 649 -12.50 -5.04 6.61
N TRP A 650 -11.25 -4.70 6.26
CA TRP A 650 -10.06 -5.14 7.00
C TRP A 650 -9.87 -4.26 8.25
N PRO A 651 -10.24 -4.73 9.46
CA PRO A 651 -10.35 -3.85 10.63
C PRO A 651 -9.00 -3.29 11.09
N GLN A 652 -7.95 -4.10 11.05
CA GLN A 652 -6.61 -3.75 11.52
C GLN A 652 -6.00 -2.58 10.74
N PHE A 653 -6.45 -2.33 9.50
CA PHE A 653 -5.98 -1.19 8.71
C PHE A 653 -7.03 -0.09 8.56
N HIS A 654 -8.26 -0.41 8.16
CA HIS A 654 -9.28 0.61 7.86
C HIS A 654 -9.86 1.24 9.12
N LEU A 655 -10.04 0.46 10.20
CA LEU A 655 -10.72 0.93 11.41
C LEU A 655 -9.75 1.43 12.49
N ARG A 656 -8.44 1.20 12.35
CA ARG A 656 -7.44 1.47 13.40
C ARG A 656 -7.39 2.89 13.95
N TRP A 657 -7.87 3.85 13.19
CA TRP A 657 -7.93 5.25 13.61
C TRP A 657 -9.34 5.69 13.99
N ALA A 658 -10.33 5.37 13.14
CA ALA A 658 -11.71 5.76 13.32
C ALA A 658 -12.39 5.03 14.49
N CYS A 659 -12.15 3.72 14.63
CA CYS A 659 -12.71 2.84 15.65
C CYS A 659 -11.63 1.90 16.21
N PRO A 660 -10.67 2.40 17.02
CA PRO A 660 -9.51 1.60 17.44
C PRO A 660 -9.87 0.34 18.23
N SER A 661 -10.97 0.35 18.99
CA SER A 661 -11.48 -0.83 19.71
C SER A 661 -11.81 -2.00 18.79
N GLU A 662 -12.33 -1.73 17.59
CA GLU A 662 -12.68 -2.75 16.58
C GLU A 662 -11.44 -3.23 15.79
N SER A 663 -10.37 -2.44 15.80
CA SER A 663 -9.14 -2.75 15.05
C SER A 663 -8.17 -3.64 15.80
N GLN A 664 -8.26 -3.67 17.13
CA GLN A 664 -7.47 -4.56 17.95
C GLN A 664 -7.93 -5.98 17.64
N ALA A 665 -7.09 -6.75 16.94
CA ALA A 665 -7.27 -8.19 16.86
C ALA A 665 -7.42 -8.69 18.31
N GLY A 666 -8.61 -9.19 18.63
CA GLY A 666 -9.19 -9.06 19.97
C GLY A 666 -8.26 -9.53 21.08
N GLU A 667 -8.55 -9.13 22.32
CA GLU A 667 -7.87 -9.64 23.53
C GLU A 667 -7.60 -11.16 23.47
N LEU A 668 -8.44 -11.92 22.76
CA LEU A 668 -8.25 -13.32 22.42
C LEU A 668 -6.90 -13.65 21.75
N GLU A 669 -6.46 -12.97 20.68
CA GLU A 669 -5.21 -13.31 19.99
C GLU A 669 -4.00 -13.03 20.90
N VAL A 670 -4.03 -11.92 21.62
CA VAL A 670 -3.03 -11.59 22.65
C VAL A 670 -3.04 -12.62 23.79
N ARG A 671 -4.21 -13.05 24.25
CA ARG A 671 -4.36 -14.11 25.28
C ARG A 671 -3.84 -15.45 24.76
N CYS A 672 -4.19 -15.86 23.55
CA CYS A 672 -3.70 -17.07 22.89
C CYS A 672 -2.18 -17.05 22.78
N ARG A 673 -1.60 -15.92 22.37
CA ARG A 673 -0.15 -15.72 22.32
C ARG A 673 0.50 -15.86 23.70
N LYS A 674 -0.05 -15.20 24.72
CA LYS A 674 0.41 -15.35 26.12
C LYS A 674 0.31 -16.79 26.62
N MET A 675 -0.76 -17.51 26.27
CA MET A 675 -0.93 -18.93 26.62
C MET A 675 0.10 -19.81 25.90
N ALA A 676 0.33 -19.59 24.61
CA ALA A 676 1.32 -20.33 23.82
C ALA A 676 2.75 -20.15 24.37
N ILE A 677 3.11 -18.91 24.74
CA ILE A 677 4.40 -18.61 25.38
C ILE A 677 4.52 -19.39 26.70
N LYS A 678 3.54 -19.27 27.60
CA LYS A 678 3.53 -19.99 28.89
C LYS A 678 3.63 -21.50 28.71
N PHE A 679 2.92 -22.06 27.73
CA PHE A 679 2.96 -23.49 27.44
C PHE A 679 4.34 -23.94 26.97
N SER A 680 4.98 -23.18 26.07
CA SER A 680 6.35 -23.46 25.62
C SER A 680 7.38 -23.36 26.76
N GLU A 681 7.22 -22.40 27.67
CA GLU A 681 8.06 -22.28 28.86
C GLU A 681 7.90 -23.49 29.78
N LEU A 682 6.66 -23.95 30.04
CA LEU A 682 6.39 -25.13 30.86
C LEU A 682 7.01 -26.42 30.27
N GLN A 683 6.98 -26.56 28.94
CA GLN A 683 7.61 -27.70 28.26
C GLN A 683 9.13 -27.71 28.44
N LYS A 684 9.80 -26.55 28.39
CA LYS A 684 11.25 -26.42 28.60
C LYS A 684 11.69 -26.70 30.03
N VAL A 685 10.82 -26.51 31.02
CA VAL A 685 11.11 -26.82 32.44
C VAL A 685 10.90 -28.30 32.76
N SER A 686 10.18 -29.02 31.89
CA SER A 686 9.86 -30.45 32.07
C SER A 686 10.84 -31.41 31.36
N THR A 687 11.84 -30.86 30.66
CA THR A 687 12.96 -31.55 30.00
C THR A 687 14.26 -31.15 30.66
#